data_AF-D5L0B5-F1
#
_entry.id   AF-D5L0B5-F1
#
_cell.length_a   1.000
_cell.length_b   1.000
_cell.length_c   1.000
_cell.angle_alpha   90.00
_cell.angle_beta   90.00
_cell.angle_gamma   90.00
#
_symmetry.space_group_name_H-M   'P 1'
#
loop_
_entity.id
_entity.type
_entity.pdbx_description
1 polymer ?
#
loop_
_entity_poly.entity_id
_entity_poly.type
_entity_poly.pdbx_seq_one_letter_code
_entity_poly.pdbx_strand_id
1 'polypeptide(L)'
;RGILNVLQLNIKKTQNVYELQEAGAQGVCKTIYAIAEDEKADRILLTKTRDLNHCQEAIVMDIGLAYTEKCAKCREDSKNLRGATAYSYVLKPVAGSILIMEASGTELIQFSPFSEMNGAAQMETKQSLVFVETRAAAVVPVEAEYLHRGSIKYEFSTELIQTPIQLIKITNAQAQIVEALNHLVTYNVERVYENAPLKFLELVQLLRAAQFEDLEMIWSRYKTKPAYRQWILDAAPVIGTHVALRLIKDKFLANEMTAVEAAHALITAVHMVAANTEAIELVKALAAHNKILENPVLREIVLLGYGTMVSKRCAAEAVCPAELIKPIHELLANAVAKDNTEDIILLLKVLGNAGHPSSLKSITKILPIHGTAAASMPTRVHVAAILALRNLAKKEPKMIQELALQLYMDKSLHPELRMLACIAMFETKPPMGLVTALANIVKTEENLQVASFTYSHMKSLSRSTIHASVAAACNVAVKILSPRLDRLSLRFSKAIHMDIYNSPLMLGAAASAFYINDAATILPRSIVTKASAYIAGAAADVLEIGLRAEGIQEALLENPAVSESADRITKMKRVIKALSEWRSLPNSKPLASVYVKLFGQEVAFANIDKAWVEQAIMLAAQPSVQAYGRNAVKALLEGASFHFAKPLLAAEMRHIMPTAAGLPMELSLYTAAVAAAAVRVKANTAPALPENFHPAQLLKTNVQLETEIRPNIALNTYAVMGVNTALLQAAVMARAKLSSVLPAKITARLDINEGNFKLEALPVTAPEHVAAVHVETFAVARNIEDLAAAIITPMIPAKVVQPISKELLTSRIASQASDSLPRSSEIISQDAAATVRKPRAAHFEKKYTVKAAAIGLKGCFKIATDNAAFLRNVALYKLAGRHTVALSVKAIEGKAIEKVELEIQVGPKAAEKLIKQIQVGDEEITEARPVLRKLKKILVPGMRNNTLSSSSSSRSSRSSHCSKSSSASSRCASHASKKSKGVAAPKGSSSSSSSSHSSSHSSHSSSSSSSSSSSRSLSSSRSVSRSSRSSSASSLASLLSASSSSSHSSAGRSKQIVYEKFQRNHKKQARASQAASASSSRSSASSFEAIYRQDKFLGDKAAPVFAIILRAVRADKKLQGYQVAAYLDSPSARIQVILAALAADNNWKLCADGA
;
A
#
# COMPACT_ATOMS: atom_id res chain seq x y z
N ARG A 1 22.60 -24.02 -29.33
CA ARG A 1 21.27 -24.54 -28.91
C ARG A 1 20.14 -24.10 -29.85
N GLY A 2 19.79 -22.81 -29.97
CA GLY A 2 18.64 -22.36 -30.79
C GLY A 2 18.64 -22.80 -32.27
N ILE A 3 19.81 -22.92 -32.91
CA ILE A 3 19.93 -23.51 -34.27
C ILE A 3 19.54 -24.99 -34.27
N LEU A 4 20.09 -25.79 -33.34
CA LEU A 4 19.79 -27.22 -33.19
C LEU A 4 18.30 -27.47 -32.85
N ASN A 5 17.63 -26.50 -32.23
CA ASN A 5 16.20 -26.57 -31.91
C ASN A 5 15.29 -26.65 -33.15
N VAL A 6 15.77 -26.15 -34.30
CA VAL A 6 15.13 -26.29 -35.62
C VAL A 6 15.30 -27.71 -36.16
N LEU A 7 16.42 -28.38 -35.88
CA LEU A 7 16.71 -29.73 -36.34
C LEU A 7 16.02 -30.82 -35.49
N GLN A 8 15.47 -30.47 -34.33
CA GLN A 8 14.77 -31.39 -33.45
C GLN A 8 13.39 -31.76 -34.02
N LEU A 9 13.27 -32.89 -34.72
CA LEU A 9 12.02 -33.37 -35.30
C LEU A 9 11.69 -34.80 -34.83
N ASN A 10 10.51 -35.00 -34.24
CA ASN A 10 10.05 -36.29 -33.71
C ASN A 10 8.95 -36.91 -34.61
N ILE A 11 9.29 -37.15 -35.88
CA ILE A 11 8.33 -37.53 -36.92
C ILE A 11 7.80 -38.96 -36.70
N LYS A 12 6.49 -39.09 -36.45
CA LYS A 12 5.80 -40.39 -36.44
C LYS A 12 5.40 -40.81 -37.87
N LYS A 13 5.75 -42.03 -38.28
CA LYS A 13 5.37 -42.60 -39.60
C LYS A 13 3.89 -42.97 -39.75
N THR A 14 3.09 -42.91 -38.69
CA THR A 14 1.73 -43.47 -38.63
C THR A 14 0.63 -42.44 -38.33
N GLN A 15 0.98 -41.15 -38.19
CA GLN A 15 0.05 -40.11 -37.77
C GLN A 15 0.38 -38.79 -38.47
N ASN A 16 -0.52 -38.26 -39.28
CA ASN A 16 -0.31 -36.97 -39.97
C ASN A 16 -0.54 -35.78 -39.03
N VAL A 17 -1.35 -35.93 -37.98
CA VAL A 17 -1.54 -34.94 -36.92
C VAL A 17 -1.45 -35.61 -35.56
N TYR A 18 -0.62 -35.08 -34.66
CA TYR A 18 -0.43 -35.60 -33.30
C TYR A 18 0.17 -34.56 -32.36
N GLU A 19 0.02 -34.82 -31.05
CA GLU A 19 0.69 -34.07 -29.99
C GLU A 19 1.64 -34.95 -29.16
N LEU A 20 2.65 -34.31 -28.56
CA LEU A 20 3.55 -34.89 -27.56
C LEU A 20 4.12 -33.79 -26.65
N GLN A 21 4.72 -34.19 -25.53
CA GLN A 21 5.67 -33.33 -24.80
C GLN A 21 7.04 -33.45 -25.46
N GLU A 22 7.67 -32.32 -25.81
CA GLU A 22 8.93 -32.32 -26.55
C GLU A 22 9.98 -31.41 -25.91
N ALA A 23 11.19 -31.95 -25.71
CA ALA A 23 12.36 -31.17 -25.32
C ALA A 23 12.76 -30.16 -26.42
N GLY A 24 13.44 -29.10 -26.02
CA GLY A 24 13.94 -28.05 -26.90
C GLY A 24 14.64 -26.97 -26.09
N ALA A 25 15.14 -25.93 -26.75
CA ALA A 25 15.87 -24.82 -26.11
C ALA A 25 15.11 -24.21 -24.91
N GLN A 26 13.78 -24.17 -24.99
CA GLN A 26 12.91 -23.52 -23.99
C GLN A 26 12.42 -24.47 -22.88
N GLY A 27 12.83 -25.74 -22.93
CA GLY A 27 12.40 -26.80 -22.01
C GLY A 27 11.54 -27.87 -22.68
N VAL A 28 10.75 -28.59 -21.88
CA VAL A 28 9.85 -29.66 -22.31
C VAL A 28 8.42 -29.12 -22.40
N CYS A 29 7.91 -28.95 -23.62
CA CYS A 29 6.62 -28.28 -23.86
C CYS A 29 5.70 -29.06 -24.80
N LYS A 30 4.39 -28.88 -24.61
CA LYS A 30 3.37 -29.46 -25.48
C LYS A 30 3.58 -28.96 -26.91
N THR A 31 3.79 -29.92 -27.80
CA THR A 31 4.17 -29.69 -29.19
C THR A 31 3.20 -30.46 -30.09
N ILE A 32 2.61 -29.77 -31.05
CA ILE A 32 1.67 -30.30 -32.03
C ILE A 32 2.39 -30.35 -33.39
N TYR A 33 2.31 -31.50 -34.04
CA TYR A 33 2.77 -31.71 -35.41
C TYR A 33 1.57 -31.87 -36.34
N ALA A 34 1.66 -31.26 -37.52
CA ALA A 34 0.76 -31.47 -38.64
C ALA A 34 1.59 -31.65 -39.92
N ILE A 35 1.33 -32.72 -40.67
CA ILE A 35 2.09 -33.16 -41.84
C ILE A 35 1.12 -33.27 -43.01
N ALA A 36 1.48 -32.66 -44.14
CA ALA A 36 0.79 -32.78 -45.41
C ALA A 36 1.81 -33.13 -46.50
N GLU A 37 1.46 -34.04 -47.39
CA GLU A 37 2.34 -34.50 -48.47
C GLU A 37 1.86 -33.88 -49.79
N ASP A 38 2.79 -33.27 -50.54
CA ASP A 38 2.55 -32.74 -51.88
C ASP A 38 3.12 -33.70 -52.92
N GLU A 39 2.30 -34.67 -53.29
CA GLU A 39 2.57 -35.70 -54.30
C GLU A 39 3.01 -35.12 -55.65
N LYS A 40 2.65 -33.86 -55.96
CA LYS A 40 3.00 -33.20 -57.24
C LYS A 40 4.37 -32.55 -57.23
N ALA A 41 4.90 -32.23 -56.05
CA ALA A 41 6.16 -31.52 -55.89
C ALA A 41 7.30 -32.39 -55.32
N ASP A 42 7.02 -33.65 -54.96
CA ASP A 42 7.92 -34.55 -54.22
C ASP A 42 8.41 -33.88 -52.91
N ARG A 43 7.44 -33.39 -52.12
CA ARG A 43 7.69 -32.61 -50.90
C ARG A 43 6.74 -33.00 -49.77
N ILE A 44 7.25 -32.95 -48.55
CA ILE A 44 6.45 -33.08 -47.33
C ILE A 44 6.47 -31.72 -46.62
N LEU A 45 5.30 -31.15 -46.41
CA LEU A 45 5.08 -29.90 -45.68
C LEU A 45 4.77 -30.25 -44.22
N LEU A 46 5.68 -29.92 -43.32
CA LEU A 46 5.53 -30.19 -41.88
C LEU A 46 5.38 -28.87 -41.13
N THR A 47 4.29 -28.73 -40.37
CA THR A 47 4.09 -27.64 -39.40
C THR A 47 4.26 -28.19 -37.99
N LYS A 48 5.04 -27.49 -37.16
CA LYS A 48 5.34 -27.84 -35.78
C LYS A 48 5.08 -26.64 -34.88
N THR A 49 4.10 -26.74 -33.99
CA THR A 49 3.70 -25.66 -33.08
C THR A 49 3.95 -26.05 -31.63
N ARG A 50 4.75 -25.25 -30.91
CA ARG A 50 5.08 -25.41 -29.49
C ARG A 50 4.29 -24.39 -28.67
N ASP A 51 3.55 -24.87 -27.67
CA ASP A 51 2.79 -24.02 -26.75
C ASP A 51 3.59 -23.75 -25.47
N LEU A 52 4.14 -22.54 -25.34
CA LEU A 52 4.96 -22.13 -24.19
C LEU A 52 4.13 -21.88 -22.92
N ASN A 53 2.79 -21.92 -23.02
CA ASN A 53 1.89 -21.84 -21.87
C ASN A 53 1.67 -23.20 -21.19
N HIS A 54 2.08 -24.30 -21.82
CA HIS A 54 1.83 -25.68 -21.38
C HIS A 54 3.10 -26.53 -21.45
N CYS A 55 4.12 -26.10 -20.69
CA CYS A 55 5.36 -26.84 -20.48
C CYS A 55 5.33 -27.67 -19.19
N GLN A 56 5.85 -28.90 -19.27
CA GLN A 56 6.14 -29.75 -18.11
C GLN A 56 7.40 -29.25 -17.38
N GLU A 57 8.38 -28.78 -18.14
CA GLU A 57 9.60 -28.15 -17.65
C GLU A 57 9.82 -26.89 -18.48
N ALA A 58 9.71 -25.71 -17.87
CA ALA A 58 9.99 -24.42 -18.52
C ALA A 58 11.33 -23.88 -18.02
N ILE A 59 12.23 -23.50 -18.93
CA ILE A 59 13.52 -22.91 -18.56
C ILE A 59 13.31 -21.42 -18.25
N VAL A 60 13.28 -21.08 -16.96
CA VAL A 60 13.12 -19.70 -16.47
C VAL A 60 14.09 -19.41 -15.33
N MET A 61 14.47 -18.15 -15.16
CA MET A 61 15.21 -17.63 -14.02
C MET A 61 14.49 -16.42 -13.44
N ASP A 62 14.05 -16.54 -12.19
CA ASP A 62 13.36 -15.49 -11.43
C ASP A 62 14.28 -14.88 -10.36
N ILE A 63 14.41 -13.56 -10.35
CA ILE A 63 15.19 -12.79 -9.35
C ILE A 63 14.25 -11.80 -8.66
N GLY A 64 14.31 -11.74 -7.33
CA GLY A 64 13.47 -10.86 -6.48
C GLY A 64 11.99 -11.24 -6.36
N LEU A 65 11.53 -12.26 -7.10
CA LEU A 65 10.12 -12.69 -7.12
C LEU A 65 9.77 -13.76 -6.07
N ALA A 66 10.73 -14.20 -5.25
CA ALA A 66 10.58 -15.32 -4.30
C ALA A 66 9.48 -15.15 -3.23
N TYR A 67 8.99 -13.92 -3.00
CA TYR A 67 7.89 -13.62 -2.09
C TYR A 67 6.53 -13.42 -2.78
N THR A 68 6.45 -13.63 -4.10
CA THR A 68 5.23 -13.36 -4.88
C THR A 68 4.36 -14.61 -5.03
N GLU A 69 3.08 -14.48 -4.66
CA GLU A 69 2.07 -15.53 -4.79
C GLU A 69 1.33 -15.44 -6.13
N LYS A 70 1.01 -16.59 -6.73
CA LYS A 70 0.16 -16.66 -7.93
C LYS A 70 -1.29 -16.36 -7.53
N CYS A 71 -1.80 -15.18 -7.90
CA CYS A 71 -3.20 -14.83 -7.65
C CYS A 71 -4.11 -15.58 -8.64
N ALA A 72 -4.74 -16.68 -8.20
CA ALA A 72 -5.58 -17.54 -9.03
C ALA A 72 -6.68 -16.75 -9.77
N LYS A 73 -7.57 -16.05 -9.03
CA LYS A 73 -8.64 -15.23 -9.63
C LYS A 73 -8.11 -14.15 -10.58
N CYS A 74 -6.98 -13.52 -10.24
CA CYS A 74 -6.38 -12.53 -11.14
C CYS A 74 -5.97 -13.15 -12.50
N ARG A 75 -5.64 -14.45 -12.52
CA ARG A 75 -5.25 -15.22 -13.72
C ARG A 75 -6.41 -15.93 -14.42
N GLU A 76 -7.59 -15.99 -13.81
CA GLU A 76 -8.85 -16.42 -14.45
C GLU A 76 -9.31 -15.38 -15.48
N ASP A 77 -9.19 -14.09 -15.15
CA ASP A 77 -9.60 -12.97 -16.03
C ASP A 77 -8.64 -12.75 -17.23
N SER A 78 -7.33 -13.00 -17.09
CA SER A 78 -6.30 -12.68 -18.10
C SER A 78 -4.95 -13.36 -17.77
N LYS A 79 -4.15 -13.74 -18.78
CA LYS A 79 -2.75 -14.20 -18.58
C LYS A 79 -1.76 -13.09 -18.95
N ASN A 80 -0.95 -12.64 -17.98
CA ASN A 80 0.01 -11.55 -18.16
C ASN A 80 1.21 -11.89 -19.05
N LEU A 81 1.55 -13.18 -19.18
CA LEU A 81 2.56 -13.66 -20.12
C LEU A 81 1.94 -14.79 -20.95
N ARG A 82 2.15 -14.74 -22.26
CA ARG A 82 1.80 -15.79 -23.22
C ARG A 82 2.95 -15.97 -24.22
N GLY A 83 3.17 -17.19 -24.69
CA GLY A 83 4.13 -17.46 -25.75
C GLY A 83 3.70 -18.65 -26.62
N ALA A 84 4.05 -18.60 -27.90
CA ALA A 84 3.92 -19.73 -28.82
C ALA A 84 4.98 -19.64 -29.92
N THR A 85 5.46 -20.80 -30.38
CA THR A 85 6.48 -20.90 -31.44
C THR A 85 6.03 -21.86 -32.52
N ALA A 86 5.84 -21.36 -33.74
CA ALA A 86 5.50 -22.16 -34.91
C ALA A 86 6.72 -22.29 -35.84
N TYR A 87 6.94 -23.49 -36.35
CA TYR A 87 7.93 -23.78 -37.38
C TYR A 87 7.25 -24.43 -38.58
N SER A 88 7.57 -23.97 -39.78
CA SER A 88 7.16 -24.56 -41.06
C SER A 88 8.39 -25.14 -41.74
N TYR A 89 8.31 -26.38 -42.22
CA TYR A 89 9.39 -27.09 -42.89
C TYR A 89 8.95 -27.54 -44.27
N VAL A 90 9.77 -27.26 -45.27
CA VAL A 90 9.73 -27.91 -46.58
C VAL A 90 10.76 -29.04 -46.54
N LEU A 91 10.26 -30.27 -46.55
CA LEU A 91 11.08 -31.47 -46.51
C LEU A 91 11.04 -32.17 -47.88
N LYS A 92 12.14 -32.80 -48.28
CA LYS A 92 12.22 -33.65 -49.47
C LYS A 92 12.64 -35.09 -49.07
N PRO A 93 11.92 -36.15 -49.51
CA PRO A 93 12.40 -37.51 -49.33
C PRO A 93 13.64 -37.78 -50.20
N VAL A 94 14.59 -38.52 -49.65
CA VAL A 94 15.82 -38.96 -50.34
C VAL A 94 16.05 -40.44 -50.01
N ALA A 95 16.81 -41.17 -50.82
CA ALA A 95 17.10 -42.58 -50.56
C ALA A 95 17.62 -42.78 -49.11
N GLY A 96 16.84 -43.46 -48.27
CA GLY A 96 17.15 -43.73 -46.86
C GLY A 96 17.01 -42.57 -45.87
N SER A 97 16.61 -41.36 -46.28
CA SER A 97 16.58 -40.18 -45.40
C SER A 97 15.55 -39.11 -45.80
N ILE A 98 15.39 -38.08 -44.97
CA ILE A 98 14.57 -36.89 -45.28
C ILE A 98 15.48 -35.66 -45.20
N LEU A 99 15.56 -34.90 -46.30
CA LEU A 99 16.32 -33.66 -46.38
C LEU A 99 15.42 -32.47 -46.01
N ILE A 100 15.90 -31.62 -45.09
CA ILE A 100 15.26 -30.33 -44.80
C ILE A 100 15.70 -29.36 -45.90
N MET A 101 14.79 -28.99 -46.82
CA MET A 101 15.06 -27.99 -47.87
C MET A 101 14.95 -26.57 -47.31
N GLU A 102 13.95 -26.32 -46.48
CA GLU A 102 13.72 -25.05 -45.80
C GLU A 102 13.09 -25.31 -44.43
N ALA A 103 13.49 -24.52 -43.43
CA ALA A 103 12.80 -24.42 -42.16
C ALA A 103 12.68 -22.94 -41.74
N SER A 104 11.46 -22.44 -41.61
CA SER A 104 11.15 -21.10 -41.11
C SER A 104 10.48 -21.19 -39.74
N GLY A 105 11.04 -20.50 -38.75
CA GLY A 105 10.54 -20.43 -37.38
C GLY A 105 10.04 -19.03 -37.05
N THR A 106 8.83 -18.92 -36.49
CA THR A 106 8.27 -17.68 -35.94
C THR A 106 7.77 -17.92 -34.51
N GLU A 107 8.38 -17.21 -33.58
CA GLU A 107 7.99 -17.14 -32.17
C GLU A 107 7.31 -15.81 -31.88
N LEU A 108 6.25 -15.83 -31.09
CA LEU A 108 5.64 -14.64 -30.51
C LEU A 108 5.52 -14.79 -29.00
N ILE A 109 6.22 -13.94 -28.26
CA ILE A 109 6.14 -13.80 -26.81
C ILE A 109 5.43 -12.47 -26.50
N GLN A 110 4.33 -12.54 -25.76
CA GLN A 110 3.49 -11.39 -25.44
C GLN A 110 3.39 -11.19 -23.92
N PHE A 111 3.78 -10.00 -23.44
CA PHE A 111 3.63 -9.59 -22.05
C PHE A 111 2.62 -8.44 -21.92
N SER A 112 1.57 -8.64 -21.13
CA SER A 112 0.60 -7.61 -20.76
C SER A 112 0.67 -7.32 -19.26
N PRO A 113 1.12 -6.13 -18.83
CA PRO A 113 1.12 -5.74 -17.42
C PRO A 113 -0.29 -5.38 -16.90
N PHE A 114 -1.26 -5.25 -17.80
CA PHE A 114 -2.69 -5.02 -17.55
C PHE A 114 -3.48 -6.24 -18.03
N SER A 115 -4.81 -6.15 -18.15
CA SER A 115 -5.54 -7.16 -18.91
C SER A 115 -5.16 -7.10 -20.40
N GLU A 116 -5.22 -8.23 -21.10
CA GLU A 116 -4.79 -8.33 -22.52
C GLU A 116 -5.48 -7.30 -23.44
N MET A 117 -6.74 -6.94 -23.14
CA MET A 117 -7.51 -5.92 -23.87
C MET A 117 -6.97 -4.48 -23.69
N ASN A 118 -6.17 -4.23 -22.65
CA ASN A 118 -5.54 -2.95 -22.35
C ASN A 118 -4.14 -2.79 -22.96
N GLY A 119 -3.74 -3.72 -23.84
CA GLY A 119 -2.51 -3.68 -24.62
C GLY A 119 -1.40 -4.53 -24.01
N ALA A 120 -0.52 -5.02 -24.87
CA ALA A 120 0.63 -5.84 -24.51
C ALA A 120 1.87 -5.37 -25.27
N ALA A 121 3.04 -5.59 -24.68
CA ALA A 121 4.30 -5.58 -25.39
C ALA A 121 4.54 -6.97 -25.99
N GLN A 122 5.23 -7.02 -27.13
CA GLN A 122 5.50 -8.24 -27.87
C GLN A 122 6.98 -8.30 -28.23
N MET A 123 7.56 -9.50 -28.18
CA MET A 123 8.81 -9.85 -28.82
C MET A 123 8.52 -10.94 -29.85
N GLU A 124 8.98 -10.72 -31.07
CA GLU A 124 8.90 -11.68 -32.17
C GLU A 124 10.32 -12.18 -32.48
N THR A 125 10.52 -13.50 -32.52
CA THR A 125 11.78 -14.10 -32.96
C THR A 125 11.54 -14.82 -34.29
N LYS A 126 12.33 -14.48 -35.32
CA LYS A 126 12.29 -15.13 -36.63
C LYS A 126 13.60 -15.89 -36.88
N GLN A 127 13.47 -17.11 -37.39
CA GLN A 127 14.57 -17.97 -37.81
C GLN A 127 14.29 -18.44 -39.24
N SER A 128 15.32 -18.51 -40.08
CA SER A 128 15.27 -19.18 -41.37
C SER A 128 16.53 -20.02 -41.54
N LEU A 129 16.35 -21.25 -42.00
CA LEU A 129 17.39 -22.21 -42.32
C LEU A 129 17.06 -22.77 -43.71
N VAL A 130 17.88 -22.43 -44.71
CA VAL A 130 17.69 -22.83 -46.10
C VAL A 130 18.83 -23.75 -46.52
N PHE A 131 18.49 -24.87 -47.14
CA PHE A 131 19.48 -25.75 -47.77
C PHE A 131 20.01 -25.12 -49.05
N VAL A 132 21.33 -25.00 -49.16
CA VAL A 132 22.00 -24.43 -50.33
C VAL A 132 22.44 -25.53 -51.30
N GLU A 133 23.28 -26.45 -50.83
CA GLU A 133 23.83 -27.56 -51.63
C GLU A 133 24.41 -28.65 -50.71
N THR A 134 24.61 -29.86 -51.26
CA THR A 134 25.40 -30.92 -50.63
C THR A 134 26.73 -31.05 -51.38
N ARG A 135 27.86 -30.82 -50.69
CA ARG A 135 29.20 -31.05 -51.25
C ARG A 135 29.74 -32.41 -50.82
N ALA A 136 30.31 -33.16 -51.76
CA ALA A 136 30.98 -34.43 -51.50
C ALA A 136 32.40 -34.20 -50.88
N ALA A 137 32.44 -33.60 -49.70
CA ALA A 137 33.65 -33.46 -48.91
C ALA A 137 33.76 -34.63 -47.91
N ALA A 138 34.96 -35.20 -47.77
CA ALA A 138 35.23 -36.14 -46.68
C ALA A 138 35.13 -35.40 -45.35
N VAL A 139 34.17 -35.77 -44.50
CA VAL A 139 34.06 -35.23 -43.14
C VAL A 139 35.16 -35.87 -42.30
N VAL A 140 36.33 -35.24 -42.29
CA VAL A 140 37.40 -35.55 -41.33
C VAL A 140 36.81 -35.39 -39.93
N PRO A 141 36.79 -36.44 -39.08
CA PRO A 141 36.34 -36.31 -37.71
C PRO A 141 37.20 -35.27 -36.99
N VAL A 142 36.58 -34.34 -36.27
CA VAL A 142 37.33 -33.33 -35.54
C VAL A 142 38.00 -34.02 -34.35
N GLU A 143 39.32 -34.15 -34.38
CA GLU A 143 40.12 -34.81 -33.33
C GLU A 143 40.14 -34.06 -31.97
N ALA A 144 39.36 -32.97 -31.85
CA ALA A 144 39.17 -32.25 -30.61
C ALA A 144 38.32 -33.06 -29.63
N GLU A 145 38.65 -32.99 -28.35
CA GLU A 145 37.89 -33.63 -27.29
C GLU A 145 36.44 -33.13 -27.25
N TYR A 146 35.48 -34.05 -27.42
CA TYR A 146 34.04 -33.76 -27.39
C TYR A 146 33.53 -33.51 -25.97
N LEU A 147 33.98 -32.41 -25.35
CA LEU A 147 33.58 -31.96 -24.03
C LEU A 147 32.05 -31.86 -23.91
N HIS A 148 31.46 -32.70 -23.05
CA HIS A 148 30.01 -32.78 -22.88
C HIS A 148 29.41 -31.44 -22.41
N ARG A 149 28.60 -30.81 -23.26
CA ARG A 149 27.89 -29.53 -22.98
C ARG A 149 26.38 -29.74 -22.77
N GLY A 150 26.00 -30.72 -21.95
CA GLY A 150 24.62 -30.90 -21.51
C GLY A 150 23.62 -31.21 -22.64
N SER A 151 22.38 -30.75 -22.49
CA SER A 151 21.26 -31.11 -23.37
C SER A 151 20.91 -30.03 -24.41
N ILE A 152 19.85 -30.25 -25.21
CA ILE A 152 19.30 -29.21 -26.10
C ILE A 152 18.63 -28.05 -25.33
N LYS A 153 18.17 -28.29 -24.09
CA LYS A 153 17.59 -27.27 -23.21
C LYS A 153 18.60 -26.17 -22.93
N TYR A 154 18.15 -24.92 -22.90
CA TYR A 154 18.98 -23.79 -22.52
C TYR A 154 19.45 -23.94 -21.06
N GLU A 155 20.67 -23.51 -20.80
CA GLU A 155 21.27 -23.44 -19.47
C GLU A 155 21.79 -22.00 -19.33
N PHE A 156 21.56 -21.38 -18.17
CA PHE A 156 22.04 -20.03 -17.92
C PHE A 156 23.55 -20.05 -17.63
N SER A 157 24.28 -19.05 -18.12
CA SER A 157 25.69 -18.87 -17.79
C SER A 157 25.89 -18.60 -16.30
N THR A 158 27.03 -19.03 -15.76
CA THR A 158 27.50 -18.66 -14.41
C THR A 158 28.11 -17.26 -14.34
N GLU A 159 28.31 -16.61 -15.49
CA GLU A 159 28.82 -15.25 -15.61
C GLU A 159 27.83 -14.19 -15.08
N LEU A 160 28.32 -12.97 -14.84
CA LEU A 160 27.49 -11.88 -14.36
C LEU A 160 26.42 -11.46 -15.40
N ILE A 161 25.16 -11.79 -15.11
CA ILE A 161 24.01 -11.31 -15.87
C ILE A 161 23.78 -9.81 -15.59
N GLN A 162 24.44 -8.98 -16.41
CA GLN A 162 24.35 -7.51 -16.41
C GLN A 162 22.90 -7.01 -16.34
N THR A 163 22.67 -5.80 -15.80
CA THR A 163 21.30 -5.24 -15.79
C THR A 163 20.93 -4.74 -17.19
N PRO A 164 19.67 -4.88 -17.65
CA PRO A 164 19.25 -4.39 -18.96
C PRO A 164 19.13 -2.85 -19.00
N ILE A 165 19.34 -2.18 -17.86
CA ILE A 165 19.31 -0.72 -17.73
C ILE A 165 20.49 -0.08 -18.47
N GLN A 166 21.68 -0.68 -18.35
CA GLN A 166 22.92 -0.19 -18.95
C GLN A 166 23.92 -1.35 -19.17
N LEU A 167 24.56 -1.33 -20.33
CA LEU A 167 25.63 -2.26 -20.69
C LEU A 167 26.97 -1.64 -20.26
N ILE A 168 27.73 -2.34 -19.43
CA ILE A 168 28.99 -1.85 -18.86
C ILE A 168 30.15 -2.69 -19.39
N LYS A 169 31.19 -2.02 -19.93
CA LYS A 169 32.45 -2.65 -20.31
C LYS A 169 33.40 -2.67 -19.10
N ILE A 170 33.34 -3.77 -18.35
CA ILE A 170 34.12 -3.95 -17.13
C ILE A 170 35.53 -4.44 -17.52
N THR A 171 36.51 -3.52 -17.54
CA THR A 171 37.93 -3.84 -17.82
C THR A 171 38.77 -3.85 -16.55
N ASN A 172 38.51 -2.92 -15.63
CA ASN A 172 39.10 -2.85 -14.30
C ASN A 172 37.99 -2.49 -13.31
N ALA A 173 37.42 -3.50 -12.65
CA ALA A 173 36.30 -3.33 -11.72
C ALA A 173 36.70 -2.44 -10.54
N GLN A 174 37.87 -2.65 -9.94
CA GLN A 174 38.41 -1.84 -8.83
C GLN A 174 38.41 -0.33 -9.15
N ALA A 175 38.94 0.07 -10.31
CA ALA A 175 39.04 1.46 -10.70
C ALA A 175 37.65 2.07 -10.94
N GLN A 176 36.79 1.37 -11.67
CA GLN A 176 35.42 1.80 -11.98
C GLN A 176 34.55 1.92 -10.71
N ILE A 177 34.72 1.00 -9.73
CA ILE A 177 34.05 1.07 -8.42
C ILE A 177 34.47 2.32 -7.65
N VAL A 178 35.77 2.61 -7.60
CA VAL A 178 36.30 3.81 -6.92
C VAL A 178 35.82 5.10 -7.59
N GLU A 179 35.74 5.14 -8.91
CA GLU A 179 35.18 6.27 -9.66
C GLU A 179 33.69 6.48 -9.36
N ALA A 180 32.87 5.44 -9.48
CA ALA A 180 31.43 5.49 -9.21
C ALA A 180 31.14 5.87 -7.75
N LEU A 181 31.89 5.33 -6.79
CA LEU A 181 31.78 5.66 -5.37
C LEU A 181 32.17 7.13 -5.09
N ASN A 182 33.26 7.62 -5.69
CA ASN A 182 33.67 9.02 -5.57
C ASN A 182 32.63 9.98 -6.16
N HIS A 183 32.04 9.64 -7.32
CA HIS A 183 30.95 10.41 -7.91
C HIS A 183 29.71 10.41 -6.99
N LEU A 184 29.35 9.29 -6.38
CA LEU A 184 28.20 9.21 -5.48
C LEU A 184 28.41 9.98 -4.17
N VAL A 185 29.63 9.99 -3.62
CA VAL A 185 29.96 10.79 -2.42
C VAL A 185 29.96 12.29 -2.75
N THR A 186 30.67 12.72 -3.80
CA THR A 186 30.85 14.15 -4.11
C THR A 186 29.56 14.85 -4.56
N TYR A 187 28.74 14.21 -5.40
CA TYR A 187 27.57 14.86 -6.02
C TYR A 187 26.24 14.74 -5.23
N ASN A 188 26.25 14.21 -4.01
CA ASN A 188 25.02 14.01 -3.20
C ASN A 188 25.07 14.62 -1.79
N VAL A 189 25.89 15.66 -1.57
CA VAL A 189 26.08 16.29 -0.25
C VAL A 189 24.91 17.21 0.15
N GLU A 190 24.72 18.35 -0.52
CA GLU A 190 23.60 19.28 -0.23
C GLU A 190 22.32 18.96 -1.03
N ARG A 191 22.48 18.36 -2.21
CA ARG A 191 21.40 18.08 -3.15
C ARG A 191 21.70 16.75 -3.84
N VAL A 192 20.81 15.77 -3.72
CA VAL A 192 20.84 14.56 -4.56
C VAL A 192 20.88 14.94 -6.04
N TYR A 193 21.86 14.39 -6.76
CA TYR A 193 21.98 14.51 -8.20
C TYR A 193 20.92 13.65 -8.91
N GLU A 194 20.29 14.17 -9.98
CA GLU A 194 19.11 13.54 -10.59
C GLU A 194 19.36 12.09 -11.06
N ASN A 195 20.57 11.80 -11.58
CA ASN A 195 20.94 10.45 -12.02
C ASN A 195 21.69 9.65 -10.93
N ALA A 196 21.72 10.11 -9.67
CA ALA A 196 22.36 9.36 -8.59
C ALA A 196 21.79 7.94 -8.39
N PRO A 197 20.47 7.67 -8.55
CA PRO A 197 19.96 6.29 -8.52
C PRO A 197 20.50 5.41 -9.66
N LEU A 198 20.82 5.99 -10.83
CA LEU A 198 21.45 5.26 -11.93
C LEU A 198 22.94 4.99 -11.66
N LYS A 199 23.69 5.97 -11.12
CA LYS A 199 25.07 5.74 -10.66
C LYS A 199 25.15 4.76 -9.48
N PHE A 200 24.12 4.67 -8.63
CA PHE A 200 24.05 3.63 -7.60
C PHE A 200 23.82 2.23 -8.19
N LEU A 201 22.95 2.10 -9.21
CA LEU A 201 22.81 0.85 -9.96
C LEU A 201 24.10 0.46 -10.71
N GLU A 202 24.86 1.44 -11.20
CA GLU A 202 26.19 1.24 -11.79
C GLU A 202 27.18 0.68 -10.76
N LEU A 203 27.27 1.32 -9.58
CA LEU A 203 28.10 0.85 -8.47
C LEU A 203 27.72 -0.58 -8.04
N VAL A 204 26.43 -0.89 -7.91
CA VAL A 204 25.95 -2.25 -7.56
C VAL A 204 26.33 -3.27 -8.65
N GLN A 205 26.18 -2.92 -9.93
CA GLN A 205 26.53 -3.82 -11.05
C GLN A 205 28.04 -4.07 -11.15
N LEU A 206 28.87 -3.07 -10.84
CA LEU A 206 30.33 -3.22 -10.76
C LEU A 206 30.74 -4.05 -9.53
N LEU A 207 30.15 -3.82 -8.36
CA LEU A 207 30.37 -4.61 -7.15
C LEU A 207 29.91 -6.08 -7.28
N ARG A 208 29.01 -6.38 -8.22
CA ARG A 208 28.62 -7.76 -8.58
C ARG A 208 29.65 -8.48 -9.46
N ALA A 209 30.60 -7.76 -10.08
CA ALA A 209 31.71 -8.33 -10.85
C ALA A 209 32.99 -8.52 -10.01
N ALA A 210 33.10 -7.78 -8.91
CA ALA A 210 34.24 -7.80 -8.00
C ALA A 210 34.39 -9.15 -7.27
N GLN A 211 35.63 -9.58 -7.05
CA GLN A 211 35.94 -10.74 -6.22
C GLN A 211 35.94 -10.35 -4.72
N PHE A 212 36.14 -11.33 -3.83
CA PHE A 212 36.13 -11.07 -2.39
C PHE A 212 37.26 -10.13 -1.95
N GLU A 213 38.42 -10.28 -2.59
CA GLU A 213 39.67 -9.57 -2.37
C GLU A 213 39.54 -8.09 -2.77
N ASP A 214 38.85 -7.82 -3.89
CA ASP A 214 38.48 -6.47 -4.32
C ASP A 214 37.62 -5.77 -3.25
N LEU A 215 36.56 -6.45 -2.78
CA LEU A 215 35.63 -5.91 -1.79
C LEU A 215 36.33 -5.65 -0.44
N GLU A 216 37.24 -6.53 -0.02
CA GLU A 216 38.05 -6.36 1.18
C GLU A 216 39.04 -5.19 1.09
N MET A 217 39.70 -5.01 -0.07
CA MET A 217 40.61 -3.89 -0.30
C MET A 217 39.85 -2.56 -0.40
N ILE A 218 38.68 -2.52 -1.06
CA ILE A 218 37.79 -1.34 -1.09
C ILE A 218 37.37 -0.99 0.34
N TRP A 219 36.88 -1.95 1.12
CA TRP A 219 36.52 -1.75 2.52
C TRP A 219 37.70 -1.20 3.32
N SER A 220 38.87 -1.84 3.24
CA SER A 220 40.06 -1.46 4.02
C SER A 220 40.55 -0.04 3.70
N ARG A 221 40.42 0.41 2.44
CA ARG A 221 40.79 1.77 1.99
C ARG A 221 39.81 2.87 2.44
N TYR A 222 38.56 2.52 2.74
CA TYR A 222 37.49 3.49 2.98
C TYR A 222 36.77 3.36 4.35
N LYS A 223 37.03 2.31 5.14
CA LYS A 223 36.37 2.05 6.44
C LYS A 223 36.48 3.17 7.48
N THR A 224 37.47 4.05 7.35
CA THR A 224 37.72 5.23 8.21
C THR A 224 37.12 6.54 7.68
N LYS A 225 36.55 6.56 6.47
CA LYS A 225 35.99 7.77 5.83
C LYS A 225 34.45 7.71 5.88
N PRO A 226 33.76 8.43 6.78
CA PRO A 226 32.35 8.17 7.11
C PRO A 226 31.39 8.13 5.92
N ALA A 227 31.49 9.09 5.00
CA ALA A 227 30.63 9.12 3.80
C ALA A 227 30.85 7.89 2.90
N TYR A 228 32.11 7.56 2.58
CA TYR A 228 32.43 6.40 1.76
C TYR A 228 32.03 5.09 2.45
N ARG A 229 32.30 4.97 3.76
CA ARG A 229 31.86 3.85 4.59
C ARG A 229 30.35 3.65 4.52
N GLN A 230 29.54 4.71 4.65
CA GLN A 230 28.10 4.60 4.53
C GLN A 230 27.67 4.08 3.15
N TRP A 231 28.17 4.67 2.06
CA TRP A 231 27.82 4.20 0.71
C TRP A 231 28.22 2.75 0.46
N ILE A 232 29.35 2.26 1.01
CA ILE A 232 29.75 0.85 0.94
C ILE A 232 28.81 -0.04 1.77
N LEU A 233 28.43 0.38 2.98
CA LEU A 233 27.51 -0.38 3.86
C LEU A 233 26.07 -0.45 3.33
N ASP A 234 25.56 0.63 2.73
CA ASP A 234 24.24 0.63 2.08
C ASP A 234 24.28 -0.11 0.72
N ALA A 235 25.44 -0.24 0.05
CA ALA A 235 25.60 -0.98 -1.20
C ALA A 235 25.84 -2.50 -1.01
N ALA A 236 26.65 -2.91 -0.03
CA ALA A 236 27.10 -4.31 0.11
C ALA A 236 25.96 -5.33 0.20
N PRO A 237 24.88 -5.12 0.98
CA PRO A 237 23.73 -6.02 0.99
C PRO A 237 23.03 -6.16 -0.37
N VAL A 238 23.06 -5.08 -1.17
CA VAL A 238 22.36 -4.92 -2.46
C VAL A 238 23.11 -5.59 -3.61
N ILE A 239 24.40 -5.93 -3.42
CA ILE A 239 25.17 -6.79 -4.34
C ILE A 239 24.43 -8.11 -4.58
N GLY A 240 23.75 -8.65 -3.56
CA GLY A 240 22.86 -9.81 -3.72
C GLY A 240 23.57 -11.18 -3.85
N THR A 241 24.89 -11.23 -3.61
CA THR A 241 25.69 -12.46 -3.70
C THR A 241 26.10 -13.00 -2.32
N HIS A 242 26.37 -14.30 -2.26
CA HIS A 242 26.91 -14.94 -1.05
C HIS A 242 28.30 -14.39 -0.66
N VAL A 243 29.07 -13.87 -1.63
CA VAL A 243 30.37 -13.21 -1.42
C VAL A 243 30.21 -11.91 -0.63
N ALA A 244 29.20 -11.10 -0.95
CA ALA A 244 28.90 -9.89 -0.19
C ALA A 244 28.37 -10.20 1.23
N LEU A 245 27.59 -11.27 1.37
CA LEU A 245 27.17 -11.77 2.68
C LEU A 245 28.36 -12.25 3.53
N ARG A 246 29.35 -12.92 2.91
CA ARG A 246 30.62 -13.30 3.56
C ARG A 246 31.35 -12.05 4.08
N LEU A 247 31.48 -10.99 3.27
CA LEU A 247 32.09 -9.72 3.68
C LEU A 247 31.40 -9.12 4.91
N ILE A 248 30.06 -8.99 4.89
CA ILE A 248 29.28 -8.45 6.03
C ILE A 248 29.52 -9.29 7.30
N LYS A 249 29.49 -10.63 7.17
CA LYS A 249 29.74 -11.57 8.26
C LYS A 249 31.16 -11.39 8.83
N ASP A 250 32.19 -11.41 7.99
CA ASP A 250 33.59 -11.33 8.43
C ASP A 250 33.94 -9.95 9.02
N LYS A 251 33.44 -8.84 8.44
CA LYS A 251 33.71 -7.49 8.97
C LYS A 251 32.95 -7.15 10.25
N PHE A 252 31.79 -7.75 10.49
CA PHE A 252 31.17 -7.73 11.81
C PHE A 252 31.98 -8.57 12.83
N LEU A 253 32.36 -9.80 12.48
CA LEU A 253 33.13 -10.67 13.39
C LEU A 253 34.52 -10.10 13.74
N ALA A 254 35.12 -9.31 12.85
CA ALA A 254 36.36 -8.55 13.08
C ALA A 254 36.20 -7.27 13.94
N ASN A 255 34.99 -6.98 14.48
CA ASN A 255 34.65 -5.73 15.17
C ASN A 255 34.78 -4.45 14.30
N GLU A 256 34.87 -4.57 12.97
CA GLU A 256 34.98 -3.40 12.07
C GLU A 256 33.61 -2.76 11.75
N MET A 257 32.52 -3.38 12.21
CA MET A 257 31.14 -2.90 12.11
C MET A 257 30.48 -2.87 13.49
N THR A 258 29.72 -1.81 13.78
CA THR A 258 28.86 -1.73 14.96
C THR A 258 27.66 -2.67 14.84
N ALA A 259 27.05 -3.03 15.97
CA ALA A 259 25.83 -3.86 15.98
C ALA A 259 24.67 -3.23 15.19
N VAL A 260 24.57 -1.89 15.11
CA VAL A 260 23.52 -1.19 14.36
C VAL A 260 23.78 -1.26 12.84
N GLU A 261 25.03 -1.07 12.41
CA GLU A 261 25.42 -1.27 11.01
C GLU A 261 25.22 -2.73 10.57
N ALA A 262 25.61 -3.69 11.42
CA ALA A 262 25.42 -5.11 11.17
C ALA A 262 23.93 -5.50 11.11
N ALA A 263 23.09 -5.03 12.03
CA ALA A 263 21.65 -5.26 12.01
C ALA A 263 21.02 -4.76 10.71
N HIS A 264 21.33 -3.51 10.30
CA HIS A 264 20.82 -2.95 9.06
C HIS A 264 21.31 -3.72 7.83
N ALA A 265 22.61 -4.03 7.75
CA ALA A 265 23.19 -4.78 6.64
C ALA A 265 22.61 -6.21 6.51
N LEU A 266 22.45 -6.93 7.63
CA LEU A 266 21.92 -8.29 7.66
C LEU A 266 20.43 -8.33 7.28
N ILE A 267 19.60 -7.42 7.81
CA ILE A 267 18.17 -7.32 7.42
C ILE A 267 18.05 -7.09 5.91
N THR A 268 18.84 -6.17 5.34
CA THR A 268 18.80 -5.93 3.88
C THR A 268 19.34 -7.13 3.09
N ALA A 269 20.44 -7.75 3.54
CA ALA A 269 21.08 -8.87 2.83
C ALA A 269 20.18 -10.11 2.77
N VAL A 270 19.45 -10.43 3.84
CA VAL A 270 18.46 -11.52 3.87
C VAL A 270 17.42 -11.39 2.75
N HIS A 271 17.01 -10.16 2.42
CA HIS A 271 16.03 -9.92 1.35
C HIS A 271 16.68 -9.94 -0.03
N MET A 272 17.84 -9.29 -0.20
CA MET A 272 18.50 -9.10 -1.49
C MET A 272 19.36 -10.28 -1.98
N VAL A 273 19.99 -11.03 -1.08
CA VAL A 273 20.96 -12.10 -1.45
C VAL A 273 20.26 -13.34 -2.00
N ALA A 274 20.75 -13.87 -3.12
CA ALA A 274 20.23 -15.10 -3.71
C ALA A 274 20.37 -16.28 -2.73
N ALA A 275 19.31 -17.09 -2.59
CA ALA A 275 19.30 -18.24 -1.68
C ALA A 275 19.97 -19.48 -2.34
N ASN A 276 21.30 -19.43 -2.44
CA ASN A 276 22.14 -20.58 -2.74
C ASN A 276 22.61 -21.26 -1.45
N THR A 277 23.17 -22.48 -1.59
CA THR A 277 23.67 -23.29 -0.47
C THR A 277 24.72 -22.55 0.34
N GLU A 278 25.62 -21.84 -0.34
CA GLU A 278 26.72 -21.08 0.24
C GLU A 278 26.21 -19.93 1.12
N ALA A 279 25.18 -19.20 0.71
CA ALA A 279 24.58 -18.15 1.54
C ALA A 279 23.84 -18.73 2.76
N ILE A 280 23.15 -19.86 2.61
CA ILE A 280 22.44 -20.51 3.72
C ILE A 280 23.43 -21.00 4.78
N GLU A 281 24.52 -21.65 4.38
CA GLU A 281 25.59 -22.08 5.30
C GLU A 281 26.33 -20.90 5.95
N LEU A 282 26.51 -19.77 5.25
CA LEU A 282 27.05 -18.54 5.86
C LEU A 282 26.14 -17.99 6.96
N VAL A 283 24.81 -17.97 6.77
CA VAL A 283 23.86 -17.54 7.82
C VAL A 283 23.83 -18.55 8.98
N LYS A 284 23.86 -19.85 8.69
CA LYS A 284 23.91 -20.94 9.68
C LYS A 284 25.14 -20.86 10.58
N ALA A 285 26.32 -20.66 9.99
CA ALA A 285 27.57 -20.47 10.73
C ALA A 285 27.54 -19.19 11.59
N LEU A 286 26.94 -18.10 11.08
CA LEU A 286 26.76 -16.86 11.84
C LEU A 286 25.80 -17.04 13.02
N ALA A 287 24.70 -17.79 12.84
CA ALA A 287 23.71 -18.05 13.88
C ALA A 287 24.26 -18.82 15.09
N ALA A 288 25.30 -19.63 14.88
CA ALA A 288 25.99 -20.40 15.91
C ALA A 288 27.15 -19.66 16.61
N HIS A 289 27.52 -18.45 16.15
CA HIS A 289 28.72 -17.76 16.61
C HIS A 289 28.49 -16.99 17.93
N ASN A 290 29.39 -17.11 18.91
CA ASN A 290 29.25 -16.52 20.25
C ASN A 290 28.86 -15.02 20.24
N LYS A 291 29.58 -14.17 19.47
CA LYS A 291 29.24 -12.73 19.30
C LYS A 291 27.82 -12.43 18.83
N ILE A 292 27.14 -13.37 18.16
CA ILE A 292 25.73 -13.26 17.79
C ILE A 292 24.86 -13.75 18.95
N LEU A 293 25.21 -14.88 19.58
CA LEU A 293 24.50 -15.42 20.75
C LEU A 293 24.48 -14.45 21.94
N GLU A 294 25.56 -13.70 22.14
CA GLU A 294 25.73 -12.64 23.16
C GLU A 294 24.88 -11.39 22.90
N ASN A 295 24.42 -11.17 21.66
CA ASN A 295 23.65 -9.99 21.26
C ASN A 295 22.23 -10.41 20.84
N PRO A 296 21.21 -10.27 21.72
CA PRO A 296 19.88 -10.83 21.45
C PRO A 296 19.24 -10.28 20.18
N VAL A 297 19.41 -8.98 19.89
CA VAL A 297 18.86 -8.34 18.68
C VAL A 297 19.48 -8.93 17.40
N LEU A 298 20.80 -9.15 17.38
CA LEU A 298 21.46 -9.78 16.24
C LEU A 298 21.15 -11.28 16.14
N ARG A 299 21.00 -11.99 17.27
CA ARG A 299 20.56 -13.38 17.32
C ARG A 299 19.19 -13.57 16.68
N GLU A 300 18.24 -12.71 17.03
CA GLU A 300 16.90 -12.68 16.44
C GLU A 300 16.96 -12.42 14.92
N ILE A 301 17.67 -11.36 14.49
CA ILE A 301 17.80 -10.99 13.07
C ILE A 301 18.41 -12.13 12.24
N VAL A 302 19.49 -12.75 12.72
CA VAL A 302 20.20 -13.82 12.00
C VAL A 302 19.35 -15.10 11.93
N LEU A 303 18.66 -15.49 13.01
CA LEU A 303 17.80 -16.67 13.02
C LEU A 303 16.52 -16.47 12.19
N LEU A 304 15.84 -15.33 12.30
CA LEU A 304 14.71 -14.99 11.44
C LEU A 304 15.13 -14.95 9.97
N GLY A 305 16.33 -14.41 9.70
CA GLY A 305 16.95 -14.37 8.39
C GLY A 305 17.27 -15.75 7.81
N TYR A 306 17.72 -16.70 8.64
CA TYR A 306 17.89 -18.10 8.24
C TYR A 306 16.57 -18.70 7.75
N GLY A 307 15.49 -18.51 8.51
CA GLY A 307 14.14 -18.92 8.10
C GLY A 307 13.74 -18.32 6.75
N THR A 308 13.97 -17.02 6.55
CA THR A 308 13.69 -16.33 5.27
C THR A 308 14.52 -16.87 4.11
N MET A 309 15.80 -17.19 4.32
CA MET A 309 16.66 -17.77 3.28
C MET A 309 16.21 -19.19 2.89
N VAL A 310 15.80 -20.03 3.85
CA VAL A 310 15.17 -21.33 3.56
C VAL A 310 13.87 -21.13 2.78
N SER A 311 13.02 -20.17 3.17
CA SER A 311 11.78 -19.85 2.45
C SER A 311 12.02 -19.48 0.98
N LYS A 312 13.04 -18.64 0.72
CA LYS A 312 13.47 -18.23 -0.62
C LYS A 312 13.98 -19.41 -1.45
N ARG A 313 14.76 -20.33 -0.86
CA ARG A 313 15.19 -21.56 -1.54
C ARG A 313 13.99 -22.43 -1.93
N CYS A 314 13.08 -22.68 -0.98
CA CYS A 314 11.85 -23.43 -1.22
C CYS A 314 10.86 -22.77 -2.20
N ALA A 315 11.06 -21.52 -2.60
CA ALA A 315 10.24 -20.84 -3.60
C ALA A 315 10.80 -21.04 -5.03
N ALA A 316 12.08 -21.36 -5.16
CA ALA A 316 12.76 -21.62 -6.44
C ALA A 316 12.76 -23.11 -6.85
N GLU A 317 12.72 -24.02 -5.87
CA GLU A 317 12.75 -25.48 -6.10
C GLU A 317 11.35 -26.11 -6.04
N ALA A 318 11.09 -27.09 -6.92
CA ALA A 318 9.81 -27.81 -6.96
C ALA A 318 9.59 -28.73 -5.73
N VAL A 319 10.69 -29.17 -5.09
CA VAL A 319 10.70 -29.94 -3.85
C VAL A 319 11.80 -29.34 -2.96
N CYS A 320 11.47 -28.85 -1.77
CA CYS A 320 12.45 -28.22 -0.90
C CYS A 320 13.18 -29.25 -0.01
N PRO A 321 14.53 -29.22 0.10
CA PRO A 321 15.27 -30.15 0.95
C PRO A 321 14.99 -29.95 2.45
N ALA A 322 14.48 -31.01 3.10
CA ALA A 322 14.11 -30.96 4.52
C ALA A 322 15.31 -30.79 5.48
N GLU A 323 16.52 -31.08 5.03
CA GLU A 323 17.76 -30.90 5.79
C GLU A 323 18.00 -29.44 6.18
N LEU A 324 17.60 -28.49 5.33
CA LEU A 324 17.78 -27.05 5.54
C LEU A 324 17.09 -26.54 6.81
N ILE A 325 16.00 -27.19 7.26
CA ILE A 325 15.24 -26.77 8.45
C ILE A 325 15.48 -27.66 9.68
N LYS A 326 16.17 -28.81 9.51
CA LYS A 326 16.47 -29.78 10.58
C LYS A 326 17.20 -29.16 11.79
N PRO A 327 18.22 -28.27 11.63
CA PRO A 327 18.88 -27.65 12.79
C PRO A 327 17.92 -26.81 13.66
N ILE A 328 16.91 -26.18 13.05
CA ILE A 328 15.91 -25.39 13.79
C ILE A 328 14.93 -26.31 14.52
N HIS A 329 14.63 -27.50 13.99
CA HIS A 329 13.83 -28.51 14.70
C HIS A 329 14.58 -29.07 15.92
N GLU A 330 15.89 -29.30 15.80
CA GLU A 330 16.75 -29.76 16.89
C GLU A 330 16.91 -28.70 17.98
N LEU A 331 17.16 -27.44 17.60
CA LEU A 331 17.15 -26.31 18.54
C LEU A 331 15.80 -26.15 19.24
N LEU A 332 14.68 -26.31 18.54
CA LEU A 332 13.34 -26.18 19.11
C LEU A 332 13.03 -27.31 20.10
N ALA A 333 13.42 -28.54 19.79
CA ALA A 333 13.32 -29.67 20.73
C ALA A 333 14.16 -29.43 22.00
N ASN A 334 15.38 -28.91 21.84
CA ASN A 334 16.25 -28.55 22.96
C ASN A 334 15.72 -27.38 23.80
N ALA A 335 15.06 -26.39 23.18
CA ALA A 335 14.43 -25.27 23.89
C ALA A 335 13.20 -25.73 24.69
N VAL A 336 12.37 -26.60 24.12
CA VAL A 336 11.23 -27.23 24.80
C VAL A 336 11.71 -28.11 25.97
N ALA A 337 12.76 -28.90 25.79
CA ALA A 337 13.33 -29.74 26.85
C ALA A 337 13.96 -28.96 28.02
N LYS A 338 14.21 -27.64 27.83
CA LYS A 338 14.74 -26.71 28.83
C LYS A 338 13.70 -25.70 29.35
N ASP A 339 12.44 -25.80 28.91
CA ASP A 339 11.34 -24.85 29.14
C ASP A 339 11.70 -23.37 28.82
N ASN A 340 12.61 -23.13 27.88
CA ASN A 340 13.03 -21.77 27.53
C ASN A 340 12.01 -21.08 26.62
N THR A 341 10.97 -20.52 27.22
CA THR A 341 9.82 -19.87 26.55
C THR A 341 10.23 -18.89 25.43
N GLU A 342 11.22 -18.02 25.64
CA GLU A 342 11.59 -17.02 24.63
C GLU A 342 12.36 -17.64 23.45
N ASP A 343 13.21 -18.67 23.69
CA ASP A 343 13.81 -19.46 22.60
C ASP A 343 12.76 -20.23 21.80
N ILE A 344 11.77 -20.82 22.47
CA ILE A 344 10.65 -21.52 21.81
C ILE A 344 9.89 -20.53 20.90
N ILE A 345 9.58 -19.33 21.41
CA ILE A 345 8.90 -18.27 20.64
C ILE A 345 9.74 -17.82 19.43
N LEU A 346 11.05 -17.58 19.61
CA LEU A 346 11.96 -17.22 18.52
C LEU A 346 12.01 -18.33 17.46
N LEU A 347 12.26 -19.56 17.85
CA LEU A 347 12.40 -20.69 16.93
C LEU A 347 11.08 -20.99 16.19
N LEU A 348 9.92 -20.82 16.84
CA LEU A 348 8.61 -20.86 16.16
C LEU A 348 8.46 -19.77 15.09
N LYS A 349 8.91 -18.53 15.34
CA LYS A 349 8.95 -17.46 14.32
C LYS A 349 9.87 -17.83 13.16
N VAL A 350 11.03 -18.44 13.41
CA VAL A 350 11.94 -18.94 12.36
C VAL A 350 11.27 -19.99 11.48
N LEU A 351 10.57 -20.96 12.08
CA LEU A 351 9.78 -21.95 11.32
C LEU A 351 8.64 -21.30 10.53
N GLY A 352 8.03 -20.24 11.08
CA GLY A 352 7.02 -19.41 10.40
C GLY A 352 7.56 -18.64 9.19
N ASN A 353 8.78 -18.09 9.26
CA ASN A 353 9.46 -17.48 8.12
C ASN A 353 9.75 -18.52 7.03
N ALA A 354 10.35 -19.66 7.41
CA ALA A 354 10.69 -20.75 6.49
C ALA A 354 9.45 -21.34 5.79
N GLY A 355 8.33 -21.50 6.51
CA GLY A 355 7.11 -22.10 5.97
C GLY A 355 7.38 -23.47 5.31
N HIS A 356 8.25 -24.28 5.90
CA HIS A 356 8.70 -25.55 5.34
C HIS A 356 7.75 -26.70 5.77
N PRO A 357 7.15 -27.50 4.87
CA PRO A 357 6.11 -28.48 5.23
C PRO A 357 6.51 -29.48 6.33
N SER A 358 7.77 -29.93 6.39
CA SER A 358 8.24 -30.81 7.48
C SER A 358 8.12 -30.21 8.88
N SER A 359 8.14 -28.86 9.00
CA SER A 359 7.96 -28.14 10.26
C SER A 359 6.56 -28.29 10.85
N LEU A 360 5.56 -28.70 10.07
CA LEU A 360 4.19 -28.87 10.54
C LEU A 360 4.13 -29.85 11.74
N LYS A 361 4.84 -30.98 11.68
CA LYS A 361 4.91 -31.95 12.79
C LYS A 361 5.49 -31.34 14.08
N SER A 362 6.51 -30.50 13.93
CA SER A 362 7.19 -29.83 15.05
C SER A 362 6.34 -28.72 15.67
N ILE A 363 5.61 -27.95 14.86
CA ILE A 363 4.69 -26.90 15.33
C ILE A 363 3.45 -27.55 15.98
N THR A 364 2.86 -28.58 15.38
CA THR A 364 1.66 -29.26 15.92
C THR A 364 1.90 -29.88 17.30
N LYS A 365 3.13 -30.34 17.59
CA LYS A 365 3.53 -30.79 18.94
C LYS A 365 3.50 -29.71 20.02
N ILE A 366 3.45 -28.43 19.64
CA ILE A 366 3.49 -27.26 20.54
C ILE A 366 2.14 -26.51 20.56
N LEU A 367 1.20 -26.87 19.69
CA LEU A 367 -0.16 -26.32 19.72
C LEU A 367 -0.93 -26.84 20.94
N PRO A 368 -1.85 -26.03 21.51
CA PRO A 368 -2.66 -26.41 22.67
C PRO A 368 -3.78 -27.37 22.24
N ILE A 369 -3.41 -28.59 21.90
CA ILE A 369 -4.35 -29.67 21.59
C ILE A 369 -4.69 -30.37 22.91
N HIS A 370 -5.98 -30.49 23.21
CA HIS A 370 -6.48 -31.10 24.44
C HIS A 370 -5.87 -32.49 24.69
N GLY A 371 -5.44 -32.76 25.93
CA GLY A 371 -4.79 -34.01 26.32
C GLY A 371 -3.29 -34.13 25.94
N THR A 372 -2.68 -33.12 25.31
CA THR A 372 -1.23 -33.10 25.03
C THR A 372 -0.45 -32.35 26.10
N ALA A 373 0.82 -32.73 26.32
CA ALA A 373 1.70 -32.04 27.25
C ALA A 373 1.93 -30.56 26.91
N ALA A 374 1.80 -30.15 25.65
CA ALA A 374 1.94 -28.76 25.24
C ALA A 374 0.77 -27.85 25.68
N ALA A 375 -0.36 -28.42 26.13
CA ALA A 375 -1.49 -27.65 26.64
C ALA A 375 -1.15 -26.86 27.93
N SER A 376 -0.11 -27.24 28.68
CA SER A 376 0.36 -26.50 29.86
C SER A 376 1.34 -25.36 29.55
N MET A 377 1.84 -25.25 28.30
CA MET A 377 2.80 -24.20 27.92
C MET A 377 2.15 -22.79 27.99
N PRO A 378 2.93 -21.72 28.18
CA PRO A 378 2.38 -20.36 28.23
C PRO A 378 1.65 -19.96 26.93
N THR A 379 0.52 -19.25 27.07
CA THR A 379 -0.30 -18.76 25.93
C THR A 379 0.50 -18.05 24.84
N ARG A 380 1.62 -17.40 25.20
CA ARG A 380 2.56 -16.74 24.27
C ARG A 380 3.21 -17.71 23.27
N VAL A 381 3.55 -18.92 23.73
CA VAL A 381 4.08 -20.02 22.91
C VAL A 381 3.00 -20.50 21.92
N HIS A 382 1.76 -20.69 22.39
CA HIS A 382 0.64 -21.07 21.53
C HIS A 382 0.31 -20.00 20.48
N VAL A 383 0.36 -18.71 20.84
CA VAL A 383 0.22 -17.57 19.92
C VAL A 383 1.29 -17.64 18.82
N ALA A 384 2.56 -17.85 19.19
CA ALA A 384 3.66 -17.98 18.23
C ALA A 384 3.48 -19.21 17.31
N ALA A 385 3.06 -20.35 17.85
CA ALA A 385 2.82 -21.57 17.10
C ALA A 385 1.68 -21.42 16.08
N ILE A 386 0.54 -20.83 16.46
CA ILE A 386 -0.58 -20.57 15.53
C ILE A 386 -0.17 -19.56 14.45
N LEU A 387 0.59 -18.52 14.79
CA LEU A 387 1.08 -17.54 13.81
C LEU A 387 2.09 -18.15 12.82
N ALA A 388 2.91 -19.11 13.24
CA ALA A 388 3.84 -19.83 12.37
C ALA A 388 3.13 -20.64 11.26
N LEU A 389 1.88 -21.08 11.50
CA LEU A 389 1.07 -21.77 10.48
C LEU A 389 0.69 -20.88 9.28
N ARG A 390 0.78 -19.54 9.37
CA ARG A 390 0.26 -18.63 8.32
C ARG A 390 1.00 -18.71 6.99
N ASN A 391 2.30 -18.97 6.99
CA ASN A 391 3.05 -19.21 5.74
C ASN A 391 2.94 -20.68 5.27
N LEU A 392 2.68 -21.62 6.19
CA LEU A 392 2.32 -23.00 5.83
C LEU A 392 0.93 -23.08 5.18
N ALA A 393 -0.04 -22.25 5.61
CA ALA A 393 -1.39 -22.14 5.04
C ALA A 393 -1.42 -21.87 3.54
N LYS A 394 -0.34 -21.27 3.00
CA LYS A 394 -0.15 -20.94 1.59
C LYS A 394 0.36 -22.13 0.76
N LYS A 395 0.94 -23.16 1.40
CA LYS A 395 1.47 -24.38 0.77
C LYS A 395 0.61 -25.61 1.06
N GLU A 396 0.17 -25.78 2.31
CA GLU A 396 -0.60 -26.93 2.83
C GLU A 396 -2.00 -26.53 3.34
N PRO A 397 -2.85 -25.88 2.51
CA PRO A 397 -4.10 -25.26 2.98
C PRO A 397 -5.07 -26.25 3.65
N LYS A 398 -5.12 -27.52 3.21
CA LYS A 398 -6.03 -28.54 3.77
C LYS A 398 -5.68 -28.89 5.22
N MET A 399 -4.41 -29.25 5.48
CA MET A 399 -3.97 -29.63 6.82
C MET A 399 -4.11 -28.46 7.81
N ILE A 400 -3.89 -27.23 7.35
CA ILE A 400 -4.11 -26.04 8.18
C ILE A 400 -5.61 -25.74 8.41
N GLN A 401 -6.50 -26.02 7.45
CA GLN A 401 -7.96 -25.90 7.66
C GLN A 401 -8.47 -26.82 8.76
N GLU A 402 -8.04 -28.08 8.76
CA GLU A 402 -8.41 -29.09 9.77
C GLU A 402 -7.92 -28.67 11.17
N LEU A 403 -6.63 -28.34 11.28
CA LEU A 403 -5.96 -27.95 12.51
C LEU A 403 -6.51 -26.64 13.09
N ALA A 404 -6.76 -25.64 12.24
CA ALA A 404 -7.34 -24.36 12.65
C ALA A 404 -8.83 -24.49 13.03
N LEU A 405 -9.58 -25.42 12.44
CA LEU A 405 -10.96 -25.71 12.85
C LEU A 405 -10.99 -26.37 14.23
N GLN A 406 -10.11 -27.33 14.50
CA GLN A 406 -10.00 -27.97 15.81
C GLN A 406 -9.71 -26.95 16.91
N LEU A 407 -8.70 -26.08 16.72
CA LEU A 407 -8.35 -25.00 17.65
C LEU A 407 -9.44 -23.91 17.76
N TYR A 408 -10.28 -23.74 16.73
CA TYR A 408 -11.41 -22.83 16.81
C TYR A 408 -12.58 -23.42 17.62
N MET A 409 -12.84 -24.71 17.48
CA MET A 409 -13.99 -25.39 18.10
C MET A 409 -13.82 -25.63 19.61
N ASP A 410 -12.60 -25.80 20.10
CA ASP A 410 -12.34 -26.01 21.52
C ASP A 410 -12.66 -24.74 22.33
N LYS A 411 -13.76 -24.79 23.10
CA LYS A 411 -14.22 -23.71 23.98
C LYS A 411 -13.37 -23.52 25.25
N SER A 412 -12.51 -24.48 25.60
CA SER A 412 -11.58 -24.36 26.74
C SER A 412 -10.38 -23.46 26.44
N LEU A 413 -10.05 -23.27 25.16
CA LEU A 413 -8.91 -22.46 24.74
C LEU A 413 -9.16 -20.96 24.92
N HIS A 414 -8.11 -20.25 25.32
CA HIS A 414 -8.11 -18.81 25.52
C HIS A 414 -8.61 -18.07 24.25
N PRO A 415 -9.52 -17.07 24.36
CA PRO A 415 -10.17 -16.46 23.19
C PRO A 415 -9.23 -15.90 22.12
N GLU A 416 -8.06 -15.39 22.52
CA GLU A 416 -6.99 -14.96 21.60
C GLU A 416 -6.59 -16.07 20.62
N LEU A 417 -6.41 -17.30 21.12
CA LEU A 417 -5.98 -18.46 20.33
C LEU A 417 -7.05 -18.87 19.31
N ARG A 418 -8.32 -18.90 19.75
CA ARG A 418 -9.47 -19.20 18.88
C ARG A 418 -9.63 -18.14 17.78
N MET A 419 -9.40 -16.86 18.09
CA MET A 419 -9.40 -15.77 17.11
C MET A 419 -8.20 -15.85 16.13
N LEU A 420 -7.00 -16.20 16.61
CA LEU A 420 -5.83 -16.43 15.74
C LEU A 420 -6.02 -17.65 14.82
N ALA A 421 -6.64 -18.73 15.30
CA ALA A 421 -7.00 -19.88 14.49
C ALA A 421 -8.00 -19.50 13.38
N CYS A 422 -8.97 -18.61 13.68
CA CYS A 422 -9.86 -18.02 12.68
C CYS A 422 -9.08 -17.23 11.60
N ILE A 423 -8.06 -16.45 11.96
CA ILE A 423 -7.18 -15.77 10.97
C ILE A 423 -6.44 -16.81 10.11
N ALA A 424 -5.79 -17.80 10.72
CA ALA A 424 -5.04 -18.83 10.01
C ALA A 424 -5.93 -19.63 9.04
N MET A 425 -7.16 -19.96 9.46
CA MET A 425 -8.16 -20.60 8.59
C MET A 425 -8.51 -19.74 7.37
N PHE A 426 -8.74 -18.43 7.52
CA PHE A 426 -9.10 -17.58 6.38
C PHE A 426 -7.94 -17.31 5.41
N GLU A 427 -6.68 -17.29 5.88
CA GLU A 427 -5.50 -17.20 4.99
C GLU A 427 -5.40 -18.40 4.00
N THR A 428 -5.95 -19.57 4.37
CA THR A 428 -6.04 -20.75 3.46
C THR A 428 -7.06 -20.60 2.30
N LYS A 429 -7.84 -19.50 2.27
CA LYS A 429 -8.95 -19.24 1.33
C LYS A 429 -10.03 -20.35 1.36
N PRO A 430 -10.73 -20.52 2.51
CA PRO A 430 -11.52 -21.72 2.82
C PRO A 430 -12.81 -21.88 1.97
N PRO A 431 -13.26 -23.12 1.71
CA PRO A 431 -14.43 -23.41 0.88
C PRO A 431 -15.77 -23.11 1.60
N MET A 432 -16.84 -22.98 0.80
CA MET A 432 -18.22 -22.68 1.25
C MET A 432 -18.68 -23.56 2.43
N GLY A 433 -18.41 -24.87 2.38
CA GLY A 433 -18.82 -25.80 3.45
C GLY A 433 -18.16 -25.49 4.80
N LEU A 434 -16.86 -25.21 4.81
CA LEU A 434 -16.11 -24.88 6.03
C LEU A 434 -16.55 -23.51 6.61
N VAL A 435 -16.74 -22.51 5.76
CA VAL A 435 -17.25 -21.18 6.17
C VAL A 435 -18.69 -21.27 6.71
N THR A 436 -19.52 -22.16 6.14
CA THR A 436 -20.89 -22.42 6.62
C THR A 436 -20.90 -23.18 7.96
N ALA A 437 -20.00 -24.16 8.14
CA ALA A 437 -19.80 -24.83 9.42
C ALA A 437 -19.35 -23.84 10.51
N LEU A 438 -18.38 -22.97 10.20
CA LEU A 438 -17.92 -21.90 11.10
C LEU A 438 -19.07 -20.96 11.49
N ALA A 439 -19.95 -20.60 10.56
CA ALA A 439 -21.14 -19.79 10.86
C ALA A 439 -22.11 -20.49 11.82
N ASN A 440 -22.30 -21.81 11.69
CA ASN A 440 -23.14 -22.58 12.60
C ASN A 440 -22.50 -22.70 14.01
N ILE A 441 -21.17 -22.83 14.11
CA ILE A 441 -20.45 -22.81 15.39
C ILE A 441 -20.57 -21.43 16.06
N VAL A 442 -20.40 -20.33 15.30
CA VAL A 442 -20.55 -18.95 15.82
C VAL A 442 -21.97 -18.67 16.33
N LYS A 443 -22.99 -19.37 15.82
CA LYS A 443 -24.38 -19.25 16.29
C LYS A 443 -24.59 -19.82 17.71
N THR A 444 -23.72 -20.73 18.15
CA THR A 444 -23.70 -21.33 19.51
C THR A 444 -22.45 -20.90 20.30
N GLU A 445 -21.82 -19.80 19.90
CA GLU A 445 -20.68 -19.20 20.61
C GLU A 445 -21.17 -18.32 21.78
N GLU A 446 -20.74 -18.67 22.99
CA GLU A 446 -21.02 -17.91 24.20
C GLU A 446 -20.03 -16.75 24.39
N ASN A 447 -18.78 -16.91 23.92
CA ASN A 447 -17.77 -15.88 24.07
C ASN A 447 -17.97 -14.76 23.03
N LEU A 448 -18.54 -13.63 23.50
CA LEU A 448 -18.82 -12.46 22.67
C LEU A 448 -17.57 -11.82 22.02
N GLN A 449 -16.35 -12.04 22.53
CA GLN A 449 -15.13 -11.62 21.84
C GLN A 449 -14.95 -12.42 20.55
N VAL A 450 -14.96 -13.75 20.65
CA VAL A 450 -14.83 -14.68 19.51
C VAL A 450 -15.98 -14.49 18.52
N ALA A 451 -17.23 -14.41 19.00
CA ALA A 451 -18.41 -14.20 18.16
C ALA A 451 -18.35 -12.86 17.39
N SER A 452 -17.95 -11.77 18.05
CA SER A 452 -17.77 -10.45 17.42
C SER A 452 -16.66 -10.47 16.37
N PHE A 453 -15.52 -11.09 16.69
CA PHE A 453 -14.38 -11.19 15.81
C PHE A 453 -14.72 -11.97 14.53
N THR A 454 -15.19 -13.22 14.68
CA THR A 454 -15.47 -14.09 13.53
C THR A 454 -16.64 -13.55 12.68
N TYR A 455 -17.68 -12.96 13.29
CA TYR A 455 -18.75 -12.28 12.54
C TYR A 455 -18.23 -11.08 11.75
N SER A 456 -17.41 -10.22 12.35
CA SER A 456 -16.85 -9.05 11.64
C SER A 456 -15.83 -9.45 10.56
N HIS A 457 -15.08 -10.53 10.77
CA HIS A 457 -14.19 -11.09 9.75
C HIS A 457 -14.98 -11.52 8.52
N MET A 458 -16.00 -12.38 8.68
CA MET A 458 -16.86 -12.79 7.58
C MET A 458 -17.64 -11.62 6.98
N LYS A 459 -18.16 -10.68 7.78
CA LYS A 459 -18.85 -9.49 7.25
C LYS A 459 -17.93 -8.63 6.37
N SER A 460 -16.67 -8.44 6.74
CA SER A 460 -15.72 -7.68 5.93
C SER A 460 -15.28 -8.45 4.68
N LEU A 461 -14.90 -9.73 4.81
CA LEU A 461 -14.58 -10.61 3.68
C LEU A 461 -15.76 -10.77 2.69
N SER A 462 -17.02 -10.72 3.14
CA SER A 462 -18.21 -10.77 2.26
C SER A 462 -18.32 -9.64 1.24
N ARG A 463 -17.44 -8.63 1.35
CA ARG A 463 -17.31 -7.47 0.45
C ARG A 463 -16.01 -7.46 -0.36
N SER A 464 -15.15 -8.47 -0.20
CA SER A 464 -13.89 -8.59 -0.93
C SER A 464 -14.13 -8.72 -2.43
N THR A 465 -13.48 -7.87 -3.21
CA THR A 465 -13.44 -7.92 -4.68
C THR A 465 -12.42 -8.95 -5.17
N ILE A 466 -11.35 -9.18 -4.41
CA ILE A 466 -10.24 -10.07 -4.76
C ILE A 466 -10.60 -11.54 -4.50
N HIS A 467 -11.17 -11.88 -3.34
CA HIS A 467 -11.42 -13.25 -2.93
C HIS A 467 -12.89 -13.66 -3.13
N ALA A 468 -13.39 -13.59 -4.37
CA ALA A 468 -14.80 -13.77 -4.69
C ALA A 468 -15.44 -15.07 -4.16
N SER A 469 -14.71 -16.19 -4.12
CA SER A 469 -15.17 -17.46 -3.55
C SER A 469 -15.39 -17.37 -2.03
N VAL A 470 -14.41 -16.82 -1.30
CA VAL A 470 -14.49 -16.57 0.15
C VAL A 470 -15.54 -15.51 0.45
N ALA A 471 -15.66 -14.47 -0.39
CA ALA A 471 -16.67 -13.42 -0.25
C ALA A 471 -18.09 -13.96 -0.41
N ALA A 472 -18.34 -14.81 -1.42
CA ALA A 472 -19.62 -15.49 -1.61
C ALA A 472 -19.97 -16.41 -0.42
N ALA A 473 -18.99 -17.18 0.06
CA ALA A 473 -19.15 -18.03 1.25
C ALA A 473 -19.47 -17.21 2.51
N CYS A 474 -18.74 -16.13 2.74
CA CYS A 474 -18.97 -15.23 3.86
C CYS A 474 -20.32 -14.48 3.75
N ASN A 475 -20.79 -14.17 2.53
CA ASN A 475 -22.09 -13.55 2.29
C ASN A 475 -23.24 -14.48 2.70
N VAL A 476 -23.10 -15.80 2.49
CA VAL A 476 -24.04 -16.82 3.01
C VAL A 476 -23.94 -16.92 4.54
N ALA A 477 -22.73 -17.06 5.10
CA ALA A 477 -22.51 -17.14 6.55
C ALA A 477 -23.09 -15.94 7.32
N VAL A 478 -22.92 -14.72 6.82
CA VAL A 478 -23.43 -13.49 7.44
C VAL A 478 -24.95 -13.40 7.42
N LYS A 479 -25.64 -14.14 6.54
CA LYS A 479 -27.11 -14.29 6.52
C LYS A 479 -27.61 -15.36 7.49
N ILE A 480 -26.80 -16.39 7.78
CA ILE A 480 -27.08 -17.40 8.82
C ILE A 480 -26.95 -16.78 10.23
N LEU A 481 -26.03 -15.83 10.38
CA LEU A 481 -25.71 -15.17 11.64
C LEU A 481 -26.60 -13.96 11.94
N SER A 482 -26.81 -13.69 13.23
CA SER A 482 -27.66 -12.58 13.66
C SER A 482 -27.00 -11.22 13.45
N PRO A 483 -27.67 -10.23 12.81
CA PRO A 483 -27.20 -8.83 12.75
C PRO A 483 -27.05 -8.14 14.11
N ARG A 484 -27.37 -8.81 15.22
CA ARG A 484 -27.05 -8.32 16.58
C ARG A 484 -25.55 -8.27 16.85
N LEU A 485 -24.76 -9.21 16.31
CA LEU A 485 -23.30 -9.25 16.48
C LEU A 485 -22.60 -8.04 15.84
N ASP A 486 -23.23 -7.46 14.81
CA ASP A 486 -22.77 -6.24 14.14
C ASP A 486 -22.82 -4.99 15.06
N ARG A 487 -23.77 -4.97 16.01
CA ARG A 487 -23.99 -3.85 16.93
C ARG A 487 -23.04 -3.85 18.13
N LEU A 488 -22.21 -4.89 18.28
CA LEU A 488 -21.20 -4.97 19.33
C LEU A 488 -20.12 -3.91 19.09
N SER A 489 -19.94 -3.01 20.07
CA SER A 489 -18.99 -1.89 20.00
C SER A 489 -17.52 -2.32 19.91
N LEU A 490 -16.60 -1.36 19.71
CA LEU A 490 -15.15 -1.58 19.72
C LEU A 490 -14.55 -2.11 21.05
N ARG A 491 -15.37 -2.26 22.11
CA ARG A 491 -14.99 -3.05 23.31
C ARG A 491 -14.92 -4.56 23.02
N PHE A 492 -15.60 -5.02 21.96
CA PHE A 492 -15.49 -6.38 21.48
C PHE A 492 -14.52 -6.45 20.30
N SER A 493 -13.83 -7.58 20.20
CA SER A 493 -12.82 -7.88 19.19
C SER A 493 -13.41 -7.77 17.78
N LYS A 494 -12.61 -7.27 16.83
CA LYS A 494 -13.03 -7.05 15.43
C LYS A 494 -11.95 -7.48 14.45
N ALA A 495 -12.39 -7.99 13.32
CA ALA A 495 -11.58 -8.07 12.11
C ALA A 495 -12.18 -7.15 11.05
N ILE A 496 -11.33 -6.35 10.41
CA ILE A 496 -11.70 -5.42 9.35
C ILE A 496 -10.82 -5.75 8.15
N HIS A 497 -11.42 -6.16 7.04
CA HIS A 497 -10.76 -6.29 5.74
C HIS A 497 -11.36 -5.28 4.75
N MET A 498 -10.51 -4.64 3.96
CA MET A 498 -10.89 -3.76 2.85
C MET A 498 -9.95 -4.05 1.67
N ASP A 499 -10.51 -4.27 0.48
CA ASP A 499 -9.74 -4.36 -0.75
C ASP A 499 -10.28 -3.42 -1.83
N ILE A 500 -9.42 -3.09 -2.78
CA ILE A 500 -9.76 -2.41 -4.03
C ILE A 500 -8.94 -3.08 -5.13
N TYR A 501 -9.61 -3.72 -6.09
CA TYR A 501 -8.96 -4.33 -7.26
C TYR A 501 -9.67 -3.95 -8.55
N ASN A 502 -8.88 -3.71 -9.60
CA ASN A 502 -9.35 -3.29 -10.91
C ASN A 502 -8.89 -4.32 -11.96
N SER A 503 -9.75 -5.30 -12.29
CA SER A 503 -9.42 -6.35 -13.27
C SER A 503 -8.87 -5.80 -14.60
N PRO A 504 -9.46 -4.75 -15.24
CA PRO A 504 -8.88 -4.14 -16.43
C PRO A 504 -7.42 -3.66 -16.28
N LEU A 505 -7.02 -3.16 -15.11
CA LEU A 505 -5.64 -2.73 -14.83
C LEU A 505 -4.79 -3.81 -14.14
N MET A 506 -5.37 -4.97 -13.81
CA MET A 506 -4.74 -6.06 -13.03
C MET A 506 -3.96 -5.56 -11.80
N LEU A 507 -4.50 -4.53 -11.16
CA LEU A 507 -3.88 -3.76 -10.09
C LEU A 507 -4.86 -3.63 -8.93
N GLY A 508 -4.37 -3.85 -7.71
CA GLY A 508 -5.12 -3.60 -6.50
C GLY A 508 -4.30 -3.65 -5.23
N ALA A 509 -4.95 -3.31 -4.13
CA ALA A 509 -4.39 -3.38 -2.79
C ALA A 509 -5.46 -3.87 -1.80
N ALA A 510 -5.02 -4.52 -0.74
CA ALA A 510 -5.85 -4.91 0.39
C ALA A 510 -5.21 -4.47 1.71
N ALA A 511 -6.04 -4.10 2.67
CA ALA A 511 -5.66 -3.80 4.04
C ALA A 511 -6.55 -4.59 5.00
N SER A 512 -5.91 -5.28 5.95
CA SER A 512 -6.57 -5.98 7.05
C SER A 512 -6.13 -5.40 8.38
N ALA A 513 -7.07 -5.25 9.31
CA ALA A 513 -6.82 -4.84 10.69
C ALA A 513 -7.54 -5.82 11.64
N PHE A 514 -6.78 -6.47 12.51
CA PHE A 514 -7.27 -7.38 13.53
C PHE A 514 -7.10 -6.73 14.90
N TYR A 515 -8.19 -6.63 15.65
CA TYR A 515 -8.29 -5.97 16.94
C TYR A 515 -8.80 -6.99 17.95
N ILE A 516 -7.89 -7.50 18.79
CA ILE A 516 -8.15 -8.56 19.76
C ILE A 516 -8.21 -7.94 21.15
N ASN A 517 -9.39 -8.01 21.78
CA ASN A 517 -9.68 -7.50 23.11
C ASN A 517 -9.88 -8.64 24.10
N ASP A 518 -9.69 -8.29 25.37
CA ASP A 518 -10.09 -9.10 26.52
C ASP A 518 -11.46 -8.64 27.07
N ALA A 519 -12.07 -9.42 27.95
CA ALA A 519 -13.37 -9.08 28.55
C ALA A 519 -13.29 -7.91 29.56
N ALA A 520 -12.11 -7.68 30.14
CA ALA A 520 -11.94 -6.80 31.30
C ALA A 520 -11.46 -5.36 31.00
N THR A 521 -11.05 -5.04 29.76
CA THR A 521 -9.99 -4.03 29.56
C THR A 521 -10.33 -2.77 28.75
N ILE A 522 -9.53 -1.73 29.00
CA ILE A 522 -9.62 -0.40 28.36
C ILE A 522 -8.82 -0.36 27.04
N LEU A 523 -7.75 -1.16 26.96
CA LEU A 523 -6.82 -1.25 25.84
C LEU A 523 -6.91 -2.66 25.22
N PRO A 524 -6.66 -2.81 23.91
CA PRO A 524 -6.65 -4.11 23.24
C PRO A 524 -5.46 -4.95 23.70
N ARG A 525 -5.68 -6.27 23.72
CA ARG A 525 -4.65 -7.28 24.03
C ARG A 525 -3.65 -7.41 22.88
N SER A 526 -4.14 -7.34 21.64
CA SER A 526 -3.32 -7.24 20.43
C SER A 526 -4.00 -6.46 19.29
N ILE A 527 -3.19 -5.75 18.50
CA ILE A 527 -3.55 -5.13 17.23
C ILE A 527 -2.59 -5.68 16.17
N VAL A 528 -3.11 -6.14 15.03
CA VAL A 528 -2.29 -6.50 13.86
C VAL A 528 -2.83 -5.78 12.63
N THR A 529 -1.97 -5.08 11.90
CA THR A 529 -2.30 -4.44 10.62
C THR A 529 -1.48 -5.06 9.50
N LYS A 530 -2.13 -5.45 8.41
CA LYS A 530 -1.53 -6.14 7.24
C LYS A 530 -1.91 -5.39 5.98
N ALA A 531 -0.95 -5.16 5.08
CA ALA A 531 -1.13 -4.55 3.77
C ALA A 531 -0.56 -5.46 2.67
N SER A 532 -1.38 -5.77 1.67
CA SER A 532 -1.04 -6.66 0.55
C SER A 532 -1.28 -5.95 -0.78
N ALA A 533 -0.38 -6.15 -1.75
CA ALA A 533 -0.46 -5.56 -3.09
C ALA A 533 -0.66 -6.64 -4.16
N TYR A 534 -1.38 -6.30 -5.23
CA TYR A 534 -1.75 -7.18 -6.32
C TYR A 534 -1.42 -6.50 -7.65
N ILE A 535 -0.53 -7.11 -8.44
CA ILE A 535 0.01 -6.54 -9.69
C ILE A 535 0.20 -7.68 -10.70
N ALA A 536 -0.28 -7.51 -11.93
CA ALA A 536 0.00 -8.41 -13.07
C ALA A 536 -0.14 -9.92 -12.76
N GLY A 537 -1.24 -10.30 -12.10
CA GLY A 537 -1.53 -11.70 -11.78
C GLY A 537 -0.71 -12.30 -10.63
N ALA A 538 0.04 -11.47 -9.90
CA ALA A 538 0.77 -11.81 -8.67
C ALA A 538 0.22 -11.04 -7.46
N ALA A 539 0.51 -11.54 -6.26
CA ALA A 539 0.18 -10.91 -4.98
C ALA A 539 1.39 -10.95 -4.02
N ALA A 540 1.52 -9.98 -3.13
CA ALA A 540 2.54 -9.97 -2.08
C ALA A 540 2.06 -9.27 -0.80
N ASP A 541 2.40 -9.82 0.36
CA ASP A 541 2.10 -9.26 1.69
C ASP A 541 3.16 -8.20 2.08
N VAL A 542 3.07 -7.02 1.46
CA VAL A 542 4.09 -5.95 1.50
C VAL A 542 4.55 -5.59 2.91
N LEU A 543 3.61 -5.36 3.84
CA LEU A 543 3.91 -4.94 5.20
C LEU A 543 2.90 -5.52 6.19
N GLU A 544 3.38 -6.05 7.31
CA GLU A 544 2.56 -6.35 8.48
C GLU A 544 3.21 -5.78 9.74
N ILE A 545 2.42 -5.16 10.61
CA ILE A 545 2.86 -4.66 11.91
C ILE A 545 1.92 -5.24 12.97
N GLY A 546 2.49 -5.94 13.95
CA GLY A 546 1.76 -6.44 15.10
C GLY A 546 2.23 -5.78 16.39
N LEU A 547 1.29 -5.46 17.27
CA LEU A 547 1.52 -4.96 18.61
C LEU A 547 0.66 -5.78 19.59
N ARG A 548 1.26 -6.21 20.71
CA ARG A 548 0.62 -6.97 21.78
C ARG A 548 0.93 -6.28 23.11
N ALA A 549 -0.04 -6.17 24.00
CA ALA A 549 0.04 -5.31 25.20
C ALA A 549 -0.38 -6.03 26.50
N GLU A 550 -0.22 -7.35 26.54
CA GLU A 550 -0.70 -8.22 27.64
C GLU A 550 -0.15 -7.82 29.03
N GLY A 551 1.13 -7.50 29.18
CA GLY A 551 1.65 -7.14 30.52
C GLY A 551 1.24 -5.73 30.96
N ILE A 552 1.02 -4.79 30.02
CA ILE A 552 0.31 -3.52 30.31
C ILE A 552 -1.12 -3.83 30.76
N GLN A 553 -1.78 -4.79 30.11
CA GLN A 553 -3.15 -5.20 30.42
C GLN A 553 -3.25 -5.78 31.84
N GLU A 554 -2.36 -6.70 32.20
CA GLU A 554 -2.27 -7.29 33.55
C GLU A 554 -1.99 -6.20 34.61
N ALA A 555 -0.96 -5.38 34.42
CA ALA A 555 -0.58 -4.32 35.37
C ALA A 555 -1.68 -3.26 35.61
N LEU A 556 -2.58 -3.04 34.64
CA LEU A 556 -3.73 -2.15 34.79
C LEU A 556 -4.97 -2.82 35.41
N LEU A 557 -5.02 -4.15 35.47
CA LEU A 557 -6.08 -4.93 36.13
C LEU A 557 -5.73 -5.27 37.58
N GLU A 558 -4.46 -5.55 37.87
CA GLU A 558 -3.93 -5.73 39.23
C GLU A 558 -3.96 -4.42 40.07
N ASN A 559 -4.27 -3.29 39.43
CA ASN A 559 -4.55 -1.97 40.00
C ASN A 559 -5.87 -1.82 40.80
N PRO A 560 -6.02 -2.09 42.13
CA PRO A 560 -7.34 -1.99 42.78
C PRO A 560 -7.96 -0.58 42.69
N ALA A 561 -7.15 0.48 42.71
CA ALA A 561 -7.62 1.87 42.60
C ALA A 561 -8.18 2.23 41.20
N VAL A 562 -8.04 1.33 40.22
CA VAL A 562 -8.57 1.43 38.86
C VAL A 562 -9.93 0.74 38.74
N SER A 563 -10.27 -0.22 39.60
CA SER A 563 -11.47 -1.05 39.48
C SER A 563 -12.77 -0.28 39.81
N GLU A 564 -12.84 0.32 40.99
CA GLU A 564 -14.11 0.80 41.59
C GLU A 564 -14.63 2.16 41.10
N SER A 565 -13.84 2.97 40.38
CA SER A 565 -14.22 4.37 40.09
C SER A 565 -15.14 4.51 38.87
N ALA A 566 -16.33 5.10 39.06
CA ALA A 566 -17.31 5.34 38.01
C ALA A 566 -16.93 6.44 36.98
N ASP A 567 -16.05 7.38 37.34
CA ASP A 567 -15.59 8.44 36.42
C ASP A 567 -14.41 8.01 35.52
N ARG A 568 -14.54 8.32 34.23
CA ARG A 568 -13.59 8.01 33.17
C ARG A 568 -12.35 8.91 33.19
N ILE A 569 -12.47 10.18 33.59
CA ILE A 569 -11.31 11.09 33.65
C ILE A 569 -10.40 10.71 34.82
N THR A 570 -10.99 10.45 35.99
CA THR A 570 -10.30 9.95 37.19
C THR A 570 -9.67 8.59 36.93
N LYS A 571 -10.37 7.66 36.26
CA LYS A 571 -9.79 6.38 35.85
C LYS A 571 -8.59 6.57 34.92
N MET A 572 -8.65 7.49 33.96
CA MET A 572 -7.52 7.79 33.07
C MET A 572 -6.33 8.47 33.78
N LYS A 573 -6.58 9.40 34.72
CA LYS A 573 -5.53 9.99 35.58
C LYS A 573 -4.84 8.91 36.44
N ARG A 574 -5.60 7.94 36.98
CA ARG A 574 -5.03 6.81 37.76
C ARG A 574 -4.30 5.79 36.89
N VAL A 575 -4.77 5.52 35.66
CA VAL A 575 -4.03 4.71 34.67
C VAL A 575 -2.68 5.36 34.35
N ILE A 576 -2.64 6.68 34.11
CA ILE A 576 -1.38 7.42 33.90
C ILE A 576 -0.49 7.35 35.13
N LYS A 577 -1.05 7.48 36.35
CA LYS A 577 -0.27 7.36 37.60
C LYS A 577 0.31 5.95 37.77
N ALA A 578 -0.47 4.89 37.58
CA ALA A 578 0.01 3.50 37.62
C ALA A 578 1.11 3.24 36.58
N LEU A 579 0.96 3.78 35.35
CA LEU A 579 1.98 3.74 34.30
C LEU A 579 3.20 4.65 34.56
N SER A 580 3.20 5.43 35.64
CA SER A 580 4.38 6.16 36.13
C SER A 580 5.06 5.45 37.31
N GLU A 581 4.30 4.74 38.13
CA GLU A 581 4.79 4.01 39.32
C GLU A 581 5.22 2.56 39.02
N TRP A 582 4.87 2.02 37.85
CA TRP A 582 5.10 0.65 37.36
C TRP A 582 6.47 0.01 37.62
N ARG A 583 7.53 0.79 37.85
CA ARG A 583 8.88 0.29 38.22
C ARG A 583 8.87 -0.56 39.50
N SER A 584 7.88 -0.35 40.37
CA SER A 584 7.69 -1.15 41.61
C SER A 584 7.11 -2.54 41.38
N LEU A 585 6.61 -2.87 40.18
CA LEU A 585 6.02 -4.18 39.91
C LEU A 585 7.08 -5.30 39.92
N PRO A 586 6.79 -6.47 40.51
CA PRO A 586 7.78 -7.58 40.61
C PRO A 586 7.99 -8.37 39.31
N ASN A 587 7.01 -8.37 38.40
CA ASN A 587 6.95 -9.33 37.30
C ASN A 587 7.94 -9.04 36.16
N SER A 588 8.62 -10.09 35.69
CA SER A 588 9.56 -10.09 34.56
C SER A 588 8.90 -10.20 33.18
N LYS A 589 7.59 -10.44 33.11
CA LYS A 589 6.84 -10.55 31.84
C LYS A 589 6.99 -9.27 30.99
N PRO A 590 7.30 -9.37 29.68
CA PRO A 590 7.13 -8.25 28.76
C PRO A 590 5.74 -7.61 28.84
N LEU A 591 5.74 -6.29 29.00
CA LEU A 591 4.58 -5.41 29.09
C LEU A 591 3.88 -5.32 27.73
N ALA A 592 4.68 -5.11 26.70
CA ALA A 592 4.25 -5.14 25.32
C ALA A 592 5.27 -5.87 24.45
N SER A 593 4.87 -6.29 23.26
CA SER A 593 5.78 -6.70 22.20
C SER A 593 5.30 -6.19 20.85
N VAL A 594 6.24 -5.89 19.97
CA VAL A 594 6.00 -5.38 18.61
C VAL A 594 6.73 -6.28 17.63
N TYR A 595 6.13 -6.56 16.47
CA TYR A 595 6.81 -7.21 15.34
C TYR A 595 6.51 -6.50 14.03
N VAL A 596 7.45 -6.62 13.09
CA VAL A 596 7.33 -6.13 11.72
C VAL A 596 7.61 -7.26 10.75
N LYS A 597 6.76 -7.42 9.74
CA LYS A 597 7.00 -8.31 8.60
C LYS A 597 7.05 -7.51 7.31
N LEU A 598 7.97 -7.87 6.42
CA LEU A 598 8.06 -7.38 5.05
C LEU A 598 7.91 -8.57 4.11
N PHE A 599 7.10 -8.43 3.06
CA PHE A 599 6.85 -9.51 2.08
C PHE A 599 6.44 -10.87 2.73
N GLY A 600 5.67 -10.82 3.82
CA GLY A 600 5.24 -11.99 4.60
C GLY A 600 6.30 -12.63 5.51
N GLN A 601 7.51 -12.06 5.58
CA GLN A 601 8.64 -12.52 6.39
C GLN A 601 8.85 -11.61 7.60
N GLU A 602 8.91 -12.16 8.82
CA GLU A 602 9.17 -11.39 10.03
C GLU A 602 10.63 -10.98 10.11
N VAL A 603 10.91 -9.67 10.10
CA VAL A 603 12.27 -9.11 9.96
C VAL A 603 12.86 -8.64 11.28
N ALA A 604 11.99 -8.31 12.23
CA ALA A 604 12.33 -7.96 13.60
C ALA A 604 11.09 -8.13 14.49
N PHE A 605 11.31 -8.49 15.75
CA PHE A 605 10.39 -8.20 16.84
C PHE A 605 11.17 -7.53 17.98
N ALA A 606 10.45 -7.06 18.99
CA ALA A 606 11.01 -6.53 20.22
C ALA A 606 10.02 -6.77 21.36
N ASN A 607 10.53 -7.32 22.47
CA ASN A 607 9.85 -7.34 23.75
C ASN A 607 10.17 -6.04 24.52
N ILE A 608 9.16 -5.42 25.11
CA ILE A 608 9.30 -4.26 26.00
C ILE A 608 9.02 -4.76 27.41
N ASP A 609 10.08 -5.14 28.12
CA ASP A 609 10.07 -5.61 29.50
C ASP A 609 10.83 -4.65 30.43
N LYS A 610 10.88 -5.01 31.71
CA LYS A 610 11.57 -4.25 32.76
C LYS A 610 13.08 -4.18 32.53
N ALA A 611 13.70 -5.30 32.14
CA ALA A 611 15.15 -5.41 31.98
C ALA A 611 15.65 -4.57 30.77
N TRP A 612 14.93 -4.58 29.65
CA TRP A 612 15.23 -3.74 28.49
C TRP A 612 15.19 -2.25 28.83
N VAL A 613 14.18 -1.82 29.60
CA VAL A 613 14.05 -0.40 30.01
C VAL A 613 15.09 -0.02 31.06
N GLU A 614 15.39 -0.88 32.03
CA GLU A 614 16.46 -0.66 33.01
C GLU A 614 17.84 -0.62 32.34
N GLN A 615 18.12 -1.52 31.40
CA GLN A 615 19.35 -1.52 30.60
C GLN A 615 19.48 -0.25 29.74
N ALA A 616 18.39 0.20 29.10
CA ALA A 616 18.37 1.46 28.35
C ALA A 616 18.63 2.69 29.26
N ILE A 617 18.10 2.69 30.48
CA ILE A 617 18.36 3.74 31.49
C ILE A 617 19.80 3.68 31.99
N MET A 618 20.35 2.49 32.25
CA MET A 618 21.76 2.31 32.66
C MET A 618 22.74 2.78 31.57
N LEU A 619 22.46 2.47 30.31
CA LEU A 619 23.21 2.97 29.16
C LEU A 619 23.12 4.51 29.07
N ALA A 620 21.93 5.10 29.20
CA ALA A 620 21.74 6.55 29.20
C ALA A 620 22.43 7.25 30.39
N ALA A 621 22.54 6.58 31.54
CA ALA A 621 23.21 7.07 32.74
C ALA A 621 24.74 6.90 32.70
N GLN A 622 25.29 6.10 31.80
CA GLN A 622 26.72 5.78 31.75
C GLN A 622 27.58 7.05 31.51
N PRO A 623 28.71 7.24 32.23
CA PRO A 623 29.50 8.47 32.13
C PRO A 623 29.97 8.82 30.72
N SER A 624 30.27 7.81 29.89
CA SER A 624 30.60 7.95 28.46
C SER A 624 29.44 8.54 27.65
N VAL A 625 28.20 8.11 27.92
CA VAL A 625 26.99 8.60 27.24
C VAL A 625 26.59 9.98 27.75
N GLN A 626 26.79 10.28 29.04
CA GLN A 626 26.65 11.64 29.56
C GLN A 626 27.67 12.60 28.95
N ALA A 627 28.94 12.20 28.81
CA ALA A 627 29.98 12.98 28.14
C ALA A 627 29.66 13.19 26.66
N TYR A 628 29.21 12.14 25.95
CA TYR A 628 28.72 12.25 24.57
C TYR A 628 27.54 13.24 24.46
N GLY A 629 26.60 13.21 25.41
CA GLY A 629 25.49 14.16 25.49
C GLY A 629 25.95 15.62 25.67
N ARG A 630 26.94 15.88 26.55
CA ARG A 630 27.55 17.21 26.70
C ARG A 630 28.25 17.66 25.42
N ASN A 631 29.01 16.78 24.78
CA ASN A 631 29.70 17.07 23.52
C ASN A 631 28.71 17.36 22.38
N ALA A 632 27.60 16.63 22.32
CA ALA A 632 26.52 16.89 21.36
C ALA A 632 25.86 18.26 21.59
N VAL A 633 25.59 18.65 22.85
CA VAL A 633 25.09 19.99 23.18
C VAL A 633 26.11 21.07 22.83
N LYS A 634 27.41 20.86 23.10
CA LYS A 634 28.48 21.80 22.70
C LYS A 634 28.55 21.99 21.19
N ALA A 635 28.52 20.90 20.40
CA ALA A 635 28.47 20.98 18.95
C ALA A 635 27.21 21.69 18.41
N LEU A 636 26.06 21.55 19.09
CA LEU A 636 24.85 22.29 18.74
C LEU A 636 24.96 23.79 19.04
N LEU A 637 25.65 24.19 20.11
CA LEU A 637 25.92 25.61 20.44
C LEU A 637 26.89 26.25 19.44
N GLU A 638 27.95 25.53 19.07
CA GLU A 638 28.94 25.96 18.07
C GLU A 638 28.32 26.07 16.66
N GLY A 639 27.37 25.18 16.33
CA GLY A 639 26.59 25.19 15.09
C GLY A 639 26.91 23.97 14.22
N ALA A 640 26.23 22.86 14.48
CA ALA A 640 26.47 21.59 13.81
C ALA A 640 25.85 21.55 12.41
N SER A 641 26.59 21.03 11.43
CA SER A 641 26.05 20.68 10.11
C SER A 641 26.23 19.20 9.83
N PHE A 642 25.11 18.53 9.54
CA PHE A 642 25.05 17.10 9.24
C PHE A 642 24.57 16.91 7.79
N HIS A 643 25.26 16.05 7.07
CA HIS A 643 24.89 15.67 5.71
C HIS A 643 24.69 14.16 5.70
N PHE A 644 23.46 13.72 5.43
CA PHE A 644 23.09 12.32 5.33
C PHE A 644 22.68 12.03 3.91
N ALA A 645 23.25 11.00 3.29
CA ALA A 645 22.86 10.52 1.96
C ALA A 645 22.76 8.99 2.01
N LYS A 646 21.60 8.46 1.65
CA LYS A 646 21.31 7.02 1.70
C LYS A 646 20.68 6.53 0.40
N PRO A 647 21.30 5.59 -0.31
CA PRO A 647 20.68 4.89 -1.42
C PRO A 647 19.72 3.79 -0.91
N LEU A 648 18.83 3.36 -1.78
CA LEU A 648 17.93 2.22 -1.58
C LEU A 648 17.58 1.59 -2.93
N LEU A 649 17.91 0.31 -3.13
CA LEU A 649 17.26 -0.50 -4.15
C LEU A 649 15.93 -0.99 -3.55
N ALA A 650 14.83 -0.36 -3.93
CA ALA A 650 13.50 -0.66 -3.40
C ALA A 650 12.85 -1.87 -4.11
N ALA A 651 13.24 -2.13 -5.36
CA ALA A 651 12.87 -3.33 -6.10
C ALA A 651 13.92 -3.70 -7.16
N GLU A 652 14.19 -4.98 -7.28
CA GLU A 652 14.79 -5.62 -8.46
C GLU A 652 13.98 -6.90 -8.70
N MET A 653 13.15 -6.89 -9.73
CA MET A 653 12.36 -8.04 -10.16
C MET A 653 12.79 -8.38 -11.59
N ARG A 654 13.20 -9.62 -11.83
CA ARG A 654 13.63 -10.10 -13.15
C ARG A 654 13.00 -11.46 -13.41
N HIS A 655 12.48 -11.65 -14.62
CA HIS A 655 11.99 -12.92 -15.15
C HIS A 655 12.67 -13.13 -16.50
N ILE A 656 13.61 -14.08 -16.56
CA ILE A 656 14.48 -14.31 -17.72
C ILE A 656 14.16 -15.68 -18.31
N MET A 657 13.95 -15.76 -19.63
CA MET A 657 13.69 -17.02 -20.33
C MET A 657 14.27 -17.00 -21.76
N PRO A 658 14.65 -18.17 -22.32
CA PRO A 658 15.23 -18.24 -23.66
C PRO A 658 14.18 -18.11 -24.78
N THR A 659 14.57 -17.47 -25.87
CA THR A 659 13.83 -17.45 -27.14
C THR A 659 14.09 -18.72 -27.96
N ALA A 660 13.32 -18.92 -29.03
CA ALA A 660 13.54 -19.93 -30.06
C ALA A 660 14.97 -19.89 -30.66
N ALA A 661 15.50 -18.68 -30.88
CA ALA A 661 16.88 -18.45 -31.33
C ALA A 661 17.94 -18.80 -30.27
N GLY A 662 17.56 -19.05 -29.02
CA GLY A 662 18.46 -19.36 -27.91
C GLY A 662 19.14 -18.14 -27.30
N LEU A 663 18.52 -16.95 -27.40
CA LEU A 663 18.95 -15.74 -26.70
C LEU A 663 18.07 -15.54 -25.45
N PRO A 664 18.62 -15.06 -24.31
CA PRO A 664 17.83 -14.74 -23.14
C PRO A 664 17.01 -13.45 -23.35
N MET A 665 15.69 -13.57 -23.26
CA MET A 665 14.78 -12.44 -23.09
C MET A 665 14.58 -12.18 -21.59
N GLU A 666 14.70 -10.93 -21.16
CA GLU A 666 14.40 -10.47 -19.81
C GLU A 666 13.16 -9.57 -19.79
N LEU A 667 12.21 -9.91 -18.91
CA LEU A 667 11.24 -8.98 -18.35
C LEU A 667 11.78 -8.49 -17.01
N SER A 668 11.82 -7.18 -16.78
CA SER A 668 12.28 -6.67 -15.47
C SER A 668 11.62 -5.37 -15.03
N LEU A 669 11.62 -5.19 -13.70
CA LEU A 669 11.23 -3.98 -13.00
C LEU A 669 12.26 -3.67 -11.92
N TYR A 670 13.00 -2.58 -12.09
CA TYR A 670 13.92 -2.05 -11.09
C TYR A 670 13.38 -0.75 -10.53
N THR A 671 13.61 -0.47 -9.24
CA THR A 671 13.39 0.85 -8.64
C THR A 671 14.50 1.14 -7.65
N ALA A 672 15.33 2.13 -7.97
CA ALA A 672 16.38 2.65 -7.10
C ALA A 672 16.06 4.08 -6.67
N ALA A 673 16.38 4.43 -5.44
CA ALA A 673 16.25 5.78 -4.89
C ALA A 673 17.54 6.20 -4.19
N VAL A 674 17.76 7.51 -4.12
CA VAL A 674 18.77 8.15 -3.27
C VAL A 674 18.05 9.28 -2.55
N ALA A 675 18.02 9.20 -1.22
CA ALA A 675 17.53 10.26 -0.35
C ALA A 675 18.73 10.95 0.32
N ALA A 676 18.78 12.28 0.32
CA ALA A 676 19.72 13.03 1.12
C ALA A 676 19.03 14.14 1.91
N ALA A 677 19.62 14.49 3.04
CA ALA A 677 19.21 15.61 3.87
C ALA A 677 20.44 16.35 4.38
N ALA A 678 20.58 17.62 4.00
CA ALA A 678 21.44 18.55 4.71
C ALA A 678 20.66 19.13 5.89
N VAL A 679 21.22 19.03 7.09
CA VAL A 679 20.61 19.51 8.33
C VAL A 679 21.61 20.41 9.04
N ARG A 680 21.29 21.69 9.19
CA ARG A 680 22.11 22.67 9.91
C ARG A 680 21.36 23.07 11.18
N VAL A 681 21.97 22.87 12.34
CA VAL A 681 21.35 23.09 13.65
C VAL A 681 22.25 23.99 14.49
N LYS A 682 21.70 25.10 14.98
CA LYS A 682 22.37 25.98 15.93
C LYS A 682 21.48 26.23 17.14
N ALA A 683 22.02 25.99 18.33
CA ALA A 683 21.42 26.36 19.60
C ALA A 683 22.04 27.67 20.11
N ASN A 684 21.20 28.58 20.57
CA ASN A 684 21.59 29.75 21.35
C ASN A 684 20.91 29.64 22.73
N THR A 685 21.63 29.92 23.81
CA THR A 685 21.10 29.83 25.19
C THR A 685 21.20 31.15 25.93
N ALA A 686 20.16 31.50 26.68
CA ALA A 686 20.14 32.67 27.56
C ALA A 686 19.78 32.24 29.00
N PRO A 687 20.63 32.50 30.01
CA PRO A 687 22.04 32.92 29.89
C PRO A 687 22.90 31.88 29.17
N ALA A 688 24.13 32.25 28.79
CA ALA A 688 25.08 31.32 28.19
C ALA A 688 25.49 30.22 29.18
N LEU A 689 25.61 28.98 28.70
CA LEU A 689 26.00 27.83 29.52
C LEU A 689 27.52 27.86 29.83
N PRO A 690 27.95 27.60 31.08
CA PRO A 690 29.35 27.35 31.41
C PRO A 690 29.89 26.09 30.74
N GLU A 691 31.21 25.99 30.53
CA GLU A 691 31.81 24.78 29.93
C GLU A 691 31.51 23.49 30.70
N ASN A 692 31.46 23.57 32.03
CA ASN A 692 31.12 22.46 32.93
C ASN A 692 29.65 22.47 33.38
N PHE A 693 28.71 22.83 32.49
CA PHE A 693 27.29 22.83 32.83
C PHE A 693 26.79 21.42 33.24
N HIS A 694 25.86 21.40 34.20
CA HIS A 694 25.15 20.19 34.59
C HIS A 694 23.88 20.04 33.74
N PRO A 695 23.49 18.84 33.26
CA PRO A 695 22.32 18.68 32.39
C PRO A 695 21.01 19.26 32.97
N ALA A 696 20.85 19.26 34.30
CA ALA A 696 19.70 19.87 34.98
C ALA A 696 19.62 21.42 34.85
N GLN A 697 20.71 22.09 34.43
CA GLN A 697 20.70 23.53 34.15
C GLN A 697 20.02 23.85 32.82
N LEU A 698 20.00 22.94 31.84
CA LEU A 698 19.26 23.10 30.59
C LEU A 698 17.75 23.30 30.83
N LEU A 699 17.22 22.68 31.89
CA LEU A 699 15.83 22.84 32.34
C LEU A 699 15.53 24.24 32.90
N LYS A 700 16.55 25.08 33.12
CA LYS A 700 16.43 26.43 33.68
C LYS A 700 16.93 27.53 32.75
N THR A 701 17.35 27.20 31.53
CA THR A 701 17.85 28.16 30.52
C THR A 701 16.89 28.29 29.35
N ASN A 702 16.82 29.47 28.74
CA ASN A 702 15.99 29.71 27.58
C ASN A 702 16.75 29.31 26.32
N VAL A 703 16.24 28.28 25.63
CA VAL A 703 16.91 27.64 24.48
C VAL A 703 16.22 28.09 23.18
N GLN A 704 16.95 28.80 22.32
CA GLN A 704 16.56 29.04 20.93
C GLN A 704 17.30 28.05 20.03
N LEU A 705 16.57 27.17 19.35
CA LEU A 705 17.08 26.20 18.39
C LEU A 705 16.70 26.64 16.98
N GLU A 706 17.68 27.03 16.18
CA GLU A 706 17.52 27.31 14.75
C GLU A 706 17.95 26.09 13.94
N THR A 707 17.02 25.59 13.12
CA THR A 707 17.18 24.35 12.35
C THR A 707 16.79 24.60 10.90
N GLU A 708 17.74 24.42 9.98
CA GLU A 708 17.47 24.37 8.53
C GLU A 708 17.62 22.94 8.03
N ILE A 709 16.57 22.43 7.37
CA ILE A 709 16.48 21.06 6.86
C ILE A 709 16.23 21.14 5.35
N ARG A 710 17.11 20.53 4.55
CA ARG A 710 16.98 20.44 3.09
C ARG A 710 16.90 18.97 2.66
N PRO A 711 15.74 18.31 2.84
CA PRO A 711 15.50 16.97 2.31
C PRO A 711 15.34 17.02 0.78
N ASN A 712 15.98 16.08 0.10
CA ASN A 712 15.87 15.83 -1.33
C ASN A 712 15.82 14.32 -1.59
N ILE A 713 14.97 13.88 -2.50
CA ILE A 713 14.87 12.48 -2.96
C ILE A 713 14.91 12.47 -4.49
N ALA A 714 15.81 11.66 -5.05
CA ALA A 714 15.74 11.21 -6.44
C ALA A 714 15.36 9.72 -6.46
N LEU A 715 14.48 9.31 -7.36
CA LEU A 715 14.05 7.92 -7.54
C LEU A 715 13.91 7.62 -9.03
N ASN A 716 14.52 6.54 -9.50
CA ASN A 716 14.39 6.05 -10.86
C ASN A 716 13.79 4.64 -10.86
N THR A 717 12.68 4.48 -11.58
CA THR A 717 12.06 3.18 -11.89
C THR A 717 12.26 2.86 -13.37
N TYR A 718 12.63 1.62 -13.66
CA TYR A 718 12.85 1.10 -15.01
C TYR A 718 12.01 -0.16 -15.20
N ALA A 719 11.19 -0.20 -16.24
CA ALA A 719 10.53 -1.42 -16.70
C ALA A 719 11.07 -1.77 -18.09
N VAL A 720 11.50 -3.03 -18.29
CA VAL A 720 12.21 -3.44 -19.51
C VAL A 720 11.66 -4.77 -20.05
N MET A 721 11.57 -4.88 -21.38
CA MET A 721 11.29 -6.12 -22.10
C MET A 721 12.18 -6.21 -23.34
N GLY A 722 12.99 -7.28 -23.45
CA GLY A 722 13.80 -7.56 -24.64
C GLY A 722 14.99 -8.49 -24.36
N VAL A 723 15.94 -8.54 -25.30
CA VAL A 723 17.16 -9.36 -25.18
C VAL A 723 18.18 -8.65 -24.29
N ASN A 724 18.75 -9.38 -23.34
CA ASN A 724 19.83 -8.90 -22.47
C ASN A 724 20.95 -9.95 -22.38
N THR A 725 22.10 -9.65 -22.98
CA THR A 725 23.32 -10.47 -22.92
C THR A 725 24.50 -9.64 -22.43
N ALA A 726 25.62 -10.29 -22.07
CA ALA A 726 26.85 -9.61 -21.67
C ALA A 726 27.51 -8.79 -22.80
N LEU A 727 27.15 -9.04 -24.07
CA LEU A 727 27.74 -8.38 -25.24
C LEU A 727 26.77 -7.40 -25.93
N LEU A 728 25.48 -7.72 -25.95
CA LEU A 728 24.45 -6.96 -26.66
C LEU A 728 23.14 -6.88 -25.87
N GLN A 729 22.53 -5.69 -25.87
CA GLN A 729 21.21 -5.44 -25.29
C GLN A 729 20.30 -4.83 -26.35
N ALA A 730 19.08 -5.36 -26.50
CA ALA A 730 18.08 -4.88 -27.46
C ALA A 730 16.68 -4.99 -26.84
N ALA A 731 16.12 -3.88 -26.36
CA ALA A 731 14.91 -3.89 -25.53
C ALA A 731 14.05 -2.62 -25.66
N VAL A 732 12.77 -2.76 -25.33
CA VAL A 732 11.88 -1.62 -25.02
C VAL A 732 11.97 -1.32 -23.53
N MET A 733 12.19 -0.05 -23.19
CA MET A 733 12.38 0.44 -21.84
C MET A 733 11.44 1.61 -21.54
N ALA A 734 10.72 1.52 -20.42
CA ALA A 734 10.06 2.66 -19.79
C ALA A 734 10.92 3.14 -18.61
N ARG A 735 11.35 4.41 -18.63
CA ARG A 735 12.13 5.06 -17.57
C ARG A 735 11.26 6.12 -16.90
N ALA A 736 11.01 5.98 -15.61
CA ALA A 736 10.34 6.96 -14.77
C ALA A 736 11.34 7.54 -13.76
N LYS A 737 11.55 8.86 -13.79
CA LYS A 737 12.31 9.60 -12.78
C LYS A 737 11.35 10.41 -11.91
N LEU A 738 11.60 10.43 -10.61
CA LEU A 738 11.02 11.35 -9.64
C LEU A 738 12.18 12.14 -9.00
N SER A 739 12.05 13.46 -8.94
CA SER A 739 12.88 14.31 -8.08
C SER A 739 11.97 15.15 -7.17
N SER A 740 12.37 15.35 -5.92
CA SER A 740 11.60 16.11 -4.93
C SER A 740 12.53 16.82 -3.95
N VAL A 741 12.29 18.11 -3.69
CA VAL A 741 13.11 18.95 -2.79
C VAL A 741 12.17 19.81 -1.93
N LEU A 742 12.21 19.64 -0.62
CA LEU A 742 11.26 20.23 0.33
C LEU A 742 11.99 21.02 1.44
N PRO A 743 12.61 22.17 1.13
CA PRO A 743 13.41 22.91 2.09
C PRO A 743 12.54 23.55 3.18
N ALA A 744 12.95 23.43 4.44
CA ALA A 744 12.28 24.00 5.59
C ALA A 744 13.29 24.67 6.54
N LYS A 745 12.95 25.85 7.06
CA LYS A 745 13.70 26.52 8.13
C LYS A 745 12.76 26.75 9.31
N ILE A 746 13.16 26.25 10.47
CA ILE A 746 12.36 26.17 11.68
C ILE A 746 13.17 26.77 12.83
N THR A 747 12.59 27.71 13.55
CA THR A 747 13.16 28.27 14.78
C THR A 747 12.26 27.90 15.95
N ALA A 748 12.72 27.00 16.82
CA ALA A 748 12.07 26.71 18.09
C ALA A 748 12.67 27.59 19.20
N ARG A 749 11.84 28.02 20.14
CA ARG A 749 12.22 28.66 21.40
C ARG A 749 11.51 27.93 22.52
N LEU A 750 12.25 27.56 23.55
CA LEU A 750 11.75 26.80 24.69
C LEU A 750 12.24 27.46 25.97
N ASP A 751 11.30 27.91 26.79
CA ASP A 751 11.49 28.36 28.17
C ASP A 751 10.69 27.43 29.08
N ILE A 752 11.42 26.56 29.78
CA ILE A 752 10.82 25.53 30.66
C ILE A 752 10.40 26.14 32.01
N ASN A 753 11.03 27.23 32.46
CA ASN A 753 10.68 27.91 33.70
C ASN A 753 9.34 28.66 33.56
N GLU A 754 9.18 29.41 32.47
CA GLU A 754 7.95 30.16 32.18
C GLU A 754 6.88 29.31 31.50
N GLY A 755 7.19 28.08 31.07
CA GLY A 755 6.25 27.21 30.36
C GLY A 755 5.88 27.72 28.97
N ASN A 756 6.78 28.46 28.31
CA ASN A 756 6.60 28.98 26.95
C ASN A 756 7.32 28.11 25.92
N PHE A 757 6.59 27.71 24.88
CA PHE A 757 7.16 27.07 23.70
C PHE A 757 6.69 27.79 22.44
N LYS A 758 7.62 28.31 21.64
CA LYS A 758 7.32 29.01 20.39
C LYS A 758 8.06 28.37 19.22
N LEU A 759 7.31 27.97 18.20
CA LEU A 759 7.81 27.37 16.97
C LEU A 759 7.49 28.30 15.79
N GLU A 760 8.52 28.86 15.17
CA GLU A 760 8.41 29.70 13.97
C GLU A 760 8.88 28.90 12.75
N ALA A 761 7.98 28.66 11.79
CA ALA A 761 8.32 28.13 10.47
C ALA A 761 8.50 29.28 9.48
N LEU A 762 9.74 29.44 8.98
CA LEU A 762 10.10 30.48 8.03
C LEU A 762 9.84 30.01 6.58
N PRO A 763 9.28 30.86 5.70
CA PRO A 763 9.03 30.52 4.31
C PRO A 763 10.34 30.54 3.53
N VAL A 764 10.92 29.36 3.33
CA VAL A 764 12.10 29.19 2.47
C VAL A 764 11.71 29.38 1.01
N THR A 765 12.61 29.94 0.20
CA THR A 765 12.48 30.01 -1.26
C THR A 765 12.46 28.61 -1.87
N ALA A 766 11.26 28.06 -2.06
CA ALA A 766 11.06 26.78 -2.73
C ALA A 766 11.61 26.82 -4.18
N PRO A 767 12.26 25.75 -4.67
CA PRO A 767 12.67 25.65 -6.07
C PRO A 767 11.47 25.75 -7.03
N GLU A 768 11.72 26.05 -8.31
CA GLU A 768 10.65 26.16 -9.30
C GLU A 768 9.79 24.89 -9.38
N HIS A 769 10.35 23.70 -9.17
CA HIS A 769 9.60 22.46 -8.96
C HIS A 769 9.97 21.87 -7.61
N VAL A 770 8.97 21.67 -6.76
CA VAL A 770 9.07 21.04 -5.43
C VAL A 770 9.06 19.53 -5.57
N ALA A 771 8.28 19.01 -6.52
CA ALA A 771 8.35 17.62 -6.97
C ALA A 771 8.10 17.56 -8.48
N ALA A 772 8.88 16.76 -9.21
CA ALA A 772 8.73 16.53 -10.64
C ALA A 772 8.89 15.04 -10.96
N VAL A 773 7.92 14.49 -11.68
CA VAL A 773 7.95 13.15 -12.26
C VAL A 773 8.07 13.28 -13.77
N HIS A 774 9.04 12.59 -14.37
CA HIS A 774 9.21 12.47 -15.80
C HIS A 774 9.20 10.99 -16.19
N VAL A 775 8.32 10.59 -17.10
CA VAL A 775 8.24 9.21 -17.61
C VAL A 775 8.44 9.24 -19.11
N GLU A 776 9.27 8.36 -19.64
CA GLU A 776 9.52 8.22 -21.07
C GLU A 776 9.60 6.74 -21.46
N THR A 777 9.30 6.44 -22.73
CA THR A 777 9.37 5.08 -23.29
C THR A 777 10.12 5.10 -24.61
N PHE A 778 11.15 4.26 -24.72
CA PHE A 778 12.04 4.16 -25.87
C PHE A 778 12.46 2.71 -26.13
N ALA A 779 12.80 2.40 -27.37
CA ALA A 779 13.61 1.23 -27.69
C ALA A 779 15.09 1.61 -27.57
N VAL A 780 15.92 0.68 -27.12
CA VAL A 780 17.36 0.84 -27.02
C VAL A 780 18.09 -0.39 -27.53
N ALA A 781 19.13 -0.17 -28.34
CA ALA A 781 20.09 -1.17 -28.79
C ALA A 781 21.52 -0.75 -28.41
N ARG A 782 22.33 -1.68 -27.90
CA ARG A 782 23.70 -1.45 -27.43
C ARG A 782 24.61 -2.64 -27.77
N ASN A 783 25.83 -2.38 -28.19
CA ASN A 783 26.92 -3.35 -28.28
C ASN A 783 28.01 -2.97 -27.25
N ILE A 784 28.68 -3.93 -26.62
CA ILE A 784 29.81 -3.70 -25.69
C ILE A 784 31.10 -3.27 -26.41
N GLU A 785 31.20 -3.56 -27.71
CA GLU A 785 32.32 -3.14 -28.55
C GLU A 785 32.30 -1.62 -28.77
N ASP A 786 31.13 -1.09 -29.14
CA ASP A 786 30.83 0.33 -29.27
C ASP A 786 29.59 0.73 -28.44
N LEU A 787 29.87 1.21 -27.22
CA LEU A 787 28.87 1.75 -26.30
C LEU A 787 28.43 3.19 -26.67
N ALA A 788 29.17 3.88 -27.54
CA ALA A 788 28.86 5.26 -27.96
C ALA A 788 27.81 5.28 -29.08
N ALA A 789 27.84 4.29 -29.97
CA ALA A 789 26.80 4.05 -31.00
C ALA A 789 25.48 3.45 -30.44
N ALA A 790 25.20 3.60 -29.14
CA ALA A 790 23.97 3.13 -28.51
C ALA A 790 22.72 3.82 -29.10
N ILE A 791 21.95 3.08 -29.91
CA ILE A 791 20.77 3.60 -30.60
C ILE A 791 19.61 3.69 -29.60
N ILE A 792 19.15 4.90 -29.31
CA ILE A 792 17.96 5.16 -28.47
C ILE A 792 16.87 5.78 -29.36
N THR A 793 15.78 5.04 -29.57
CA THR A 793 14.64 5.47 -30.40
C THR A 793 13.40 5.68 -29.53
N PRO A 794 12.88 6.92 -29.38
CA PRO A 794 11.67 7.16 -28.61
C PRO A 794 10.46 6.48 -29.28
N MET A 795 9.56 5.88 -28.49
CA MET A 795 8.37 5.19 -29.02
C MET A 795 7.37 6.14 -29.71
N ILE A 796 7.56 7.45 -29.58
CA ILE A 796 6.82 8.48 -30.30
C ILE A 796 7.84 9.43 -30.92
N PRO A 797 7.97 9.45 -32.25
CA PRO A 797 8.85 10.39 -32.94
C PRO A 797 8.49 11.86 -32.65
N ALA A 798 9.48 12.65 -32.19
CA ALA A 798 9.29 14.06 -31.86
C ALA A 798 8.93 14.94 -33.08
N LYS A 799 9.24 14.47 -34.29
CA LYS A 799 8.67 14.96 -35.55
C LYS A 799 7.81 13.83 -36.11
N VAL A 800 6.56 14.12 -36.48
CA VAL A 800 5.81 13.25 -37.40
C VAL A 800 6.56 13.30 -38.72
N VAL A 801 7.32 12.25 -39.01
CA VAL A 801 8.04 12.07 -40.27
C VAL A 801 7.00 12.17 -41.38
N GLN A 802 7.15 13.16 -42.27
CA GLN A 802 6.40 13.15 -43.52
C GLN A 802 6.70 11.81 -44.21
N PRO A 803 5.69 11.11 -44.76
CA PRO A 803 5.93 9.79 -45.33
C PRO A 803 7.04 9.89 -46.36
N ILE A 804 8.13 9.14 -46.14
CA ILE A 804 9.27 9.09 -47.05
C ILE A 804 8.69 8.71 -48.41
N SER A 805 8.80 9.59 -49.40
CA SER A 805 8.26 9.30 -50.73
C SER A 805 8.95 8.05 -51.26
N LYS A 806 8.19 7.13 -51.89
CA LYS A 806 8.74 5.85 -52.35
C LYS A 806 9.96 6.03 -53.26
N GLU A 807 10.02 7.17 -53.96
CA GLU A 807 11.15 7.65 -54.77
C GLU A 807 12.49 7.71 -54.03
N LEU A 808 12.50 8.07 -52.74
CA LEU A 808 13.75 8.23 -51.98
C LEU A 808 14.29 6.90 -51.42
N LEU A 809 13.47 5.85 -51.45
CA LEU A 809 13.89 4.47 -51.18
C LEU A 809 14.24 3.71 -52.46
N THR A 810 13.54 3.95 -53.58
CA THR A 810 13.92 3.34 -54.88
C THR A 810 15.24 3.90 -55.42
N SER A 811 15.45 5.23 -55.34
CA SER A 811 16.67 5.88 -55.88
C SER A 811 17.98 5.47 -55.20
N ARG A 812 17.96 4.98 -53.95
CA ARG A 812 19.15 4.43 -53.27
C ARG A 812 19.34 2.92 -53.41
N ILE A 813 18.33 2.19 -53.88
CA ILE A 813 18.44 0.75 -54.17
C ILE A 813 18.81 0.53 -55.64
N ALA A 814 18.38 1.42 -56.55
CA ALA A 814 18.66 1.33 -57.98
C ALA A 814 20.15 1.49 -58.38
N SER A 815 21.04 1.91 -57.47
CA SER A 815 22.46 2.14 -57.75
C SER A 815 23.40 1.00 -57.33
N GLN A 816 22.94 -0.01 -56.58
CA GLN A 816 23.79 -1.11 -56.07
C GLN A 816 23.02 -2.44 -55.94
N ALA A 817 22.41 -2.95 -57.01
CA ALA A 817 21.88 -4.32 -57.06
C ALA A 817 21.65 -4.85 -58.50
N SER A 818 22.73 -5.15 -59.23
CA SER A 818 22.69 -6.10 -60.34
C SER A 818 23.23 -7.45 -59.86
N ASP A 819 22.35 -8.31 -59.32
CA ASP A 819 22.13 -9.67 -59.85
C ASP A 819 21.23 -10.55 -58.97
N SER A 820 20.38 -11.34 -59.65
CA SER A 820 19.67 -12.56 -59.20
C SER A 820 19.18 -12.70 -57.75
N LEU A 821 17.91 -12.38 -57.49
CA LEU A 821 17.08 -13.02 -56.45
C LEU A 821 15.60 -13.12 -56.91
N PRO A 822 14.97 -14.32 -56.92
CA PRO A 822 13.61 -14.48 -57.45
C PRO A 822 12.50 -14.18 -56.43
N ARG A 823 11.72 -13.12 -56.71
CA ARG A 823 10.32 -12.86 -56.31
C ARG A 823 9.75 -13.62 -55.09
N SER A 824 9.65 -12.93 -53.95
CA SER A 824 8.58 -13.15 -52.98
C SER A 824 7.30 -12.43 -53.43
N SER A 825 6.19 -13.14 -53.61
CA SER A 825 4.91 -12.56 -54.04
C SER A 825 4.03 -12.10 -52.87
N GLU A 826 3.88 -10.79 -52.69
CA GLU A 826 2.89 -10.22 -51.76
C GLU A 826 1.46 -10.36 -52.31
N ILE A 827 0.57 -11.07 -51.60
CA ILE A 827 -0.88 -10.97 -51.81
C ILE A 827 -1.41 -9.95 -50.78
N ILE A 828 -1.36 -8.67 -51.15
CA ILE A 828 -2.06 -7.61 -50.42
C ILE A 828 -3.43 -7.42 -51.06
N SER A 829 -4.49 -7.70 -50.29
CA SER A 829 -5.86 -7.42 -50.72
C SER A 829 -6.06 -5.92 -50.94
N GLN A 830 -6.29 -5.52 -52.20
CA GLN A 830 -6.79 -4.19 -52.53
C GLN A 830 -8.27 -4.11 -52.12
N ASP A 831 -8.57 -3.52 -50.97
CA ASP A 831 -9.74 -2.62 -50.86
C ASP A 831 -9.77 -1.81 -49.56
N ALA A 832 -9.57 -0.49 -49.70
CA ALA A 832 -10.11 0.61 -48.88
C ALA A 832 -9.25 1.87 -49.06
N ALA A 833 -9.74 2.86 -49.81
CA ALA A 833 -9.16 4.20 -49.86
C ALA A 833 -9.47 5.00 -48.57
N ALA A 834 -8.98 4.51 -47.43
CA ALA A 834 -9.17 5.14 -46.13
C ALA A 834 -8.42 6.49 -46.08
N THR A 835 -9.14 7.56 -45.72
CA THR A 835 -8.61 8.92 -45.72
C THR A 835 -7.42 9.03 -44.79
N VAL A 836 -6.27 9.55 -45.27
CA VAL A 836 -5.02 9.67 -44.50
C VAL A 836 -5.17 10.73 -43.40
N ARG A 837 -5.79 10.34 -42.28
CA ARG A 837 -5.78 11.08 -41.03
C ARG A 837 -4.34 11.11 -40.52
N LYS A 838 -3.66 12.25 -40.73
CA LYS A 838 -2.34 12.54 -40.13
C LYS A 838 -2.39 12.20 -38.63
N PRO A 839 -1.63 11.20 -38.13
CA PRO A 839 -1.62 10.86 -36.72
C PRO A 839 -0.86 11.94 -35.95
N ARG A 840 -1.58 13.00 -35.56
CA ARG A 840 -1.08 13.93 -34.55
C ARG A 840 -0.95 13.13 -33.25
N ALA A 841 0.29 12.96 -32.77
CA ALA A 841 0.53 12.45 -31.43
C ALA A 841 -0.31 13.26 -30.43
N ALA A 842 -0.84 12.58 -29.41
CA ALA A 842 -1.86 13.15 -28.52
C ALA A 842 -1.25 14.09 -27.47
N HIS A 843 -0.60 15.17 -27.93
CA HIS A 843 -0.01 16.21 -27.09
C HIS A 843 -1.10 16.90 -26.27
N PHE A 844 -0.98 16.79 -24.95
CA PHE A 844 -1.86 17.43 -23.98
C PHE A 844 -0.99 18.07 -22.91
N GLU A 845 -1.01 19.40 -22.84
CA GLU A 845 -0.42 20.17 -21.73
C GLU A 845 -1.52 20.94 -20.99
N LYS A 846 -1.56 20.84 -19.67
CA LYS A 846 -2.41 21.67 -18.79
C LYS A 846 -1.68 22.04 -17.51
N LYS A 847 -1.93 23.28 -17.05
CA LYS A 847 -1.44 23.81 -15.78
C LYS A 847 -2.64 24.23 -14.93
N TYR A 848 -2.84 23.51 -13.82
CA TYR A 848 -3.81 23.84 -12.78
C TYR A 848 -3.14 24.71 -11.72
N THR A 849 -3.87 25.59 -11.04
CA THR A 849 -3.31 26.45 -9.99
C THR A 849 -4.33 26.74 -8.91
N VAL A 850 -3.96 26.48 -7.65
CA VAL A 850 -4.76 26.73 -6.45
C VAL A 850 -4.07 27.83 -5.63
N LYS A 851 -4.82 28.85 -5.23
CA LYS A 851 -4.32 29.97 -4.42
C LYS A 851 -4.81 29.81 -2.98
N ALA A 852 -3.91 29.44 -2.07
CA ALA A 852 -4.20 29.34 -0.65
C ALA A 852 -3.99 30.71 0.01
N ALA A 853 -4.96 31.62 -0.19
CA ALA A 853 -4.81 33.05 0.11
C ALA A 853 -4.51 33.36 1.58
N ALA A 854 -5.00 32.53 2.52
CA ALA A 854 -4.73 32.68 3.97
C ALA A 854 -3.28 32.36 4.36
N ILE A 855 -2.56 31.56 3.55
CA ILE A 855 -1.15 31.23 3.77
C ILE A 855 -0.20 31.89 2.75
N GLY A 856 -0.72 32.81 1.91
CA GLY A 856 0.11 33.58 0.97
C GLY A 856 0.75 32.78 -0.19
N LEU A 857 0.35 31.52 -0.40
CA LEU A 857 0.98 30.60 -1.36
C LEU A 857 0.07 30.25 -2.56
N LYS A 858 0.66 30.14 -3.75
CA LYS A 858 0.04 29.58 -4.96
C LYS A 858 0.73 28.27 -5.33
N GLY A 859 -0.02 27.16 -5.28
CA GLY A 859 0.42 25.86 -5.77
C GLY A 859 0.01 25.69 -7.23
N CYS A 860 0.96 25.48 -8.13
CA CYS A 860 0.68 25.12 -9.52
C CYS A 860 1.07 23.67 -9.80
N PHE A 861 0.19 22.96 -10.50
CA PHE A 861 0.34 21.56 -10.88
C PHE A 861 0.26 21.47 -12.42
N LYS A 862 1.38 21.14 -13.06
CA LYS A 862 1.50 20.98 -14.52
C LYS A 862 1.48 19.50 -14.87
N ILE A 863 0.67 19.13 -15.86
CA ILE A 863 0.74 17.85 -16.57
C ILE A 863 1.04 18.16 -18.04
N ALA A 864 2.03 17.49 -18.61
CA ALA A 864 2.22 17.35 -20.05
C ALA A 864 2.29 15.85 -20.41
N THR A 865 1.65 15.43 -21.49
CA THR A 865 1.73 14.07 -22.01
C THR A 865 1.72 14.06 -23.53
N ASP A 866 2.62 13.26 -24.11
CA ASP A 866 2.65 12.82 -25.49
C ASP A 866 2.55 11.29 -25.45
N ASN A 867 1.47 10.69 -25.93
CA ASN A 867 1.26 9.23 -25.78
C ASN A 867 0.69 8.55 -27.05
N ALA A 868 0.88 7.23 -27.14
CA ALA A 868 0.54 6.39 -28.29
C ALA A 868 -0.96 6.05 -28.39
N ALA A 869 -1.83 6.64 -27.56
CA ALA A 869 -3.27 6.34 -27.54
C ALA A 869 -4.01 6.68 -28.86
N PHE A 870 -3.36 7.41 -29.77
CA PHE A 870 -3.84 7.65 -31.14
C PHE A 870 -3.85 6.38 -32.01
N LEU A 871 -3.01 5.38 -31.71
CA LEU A 871 -3.03 4.06 -32.36
C LEU A 871 -4.21 3.23 -31.84
N ARG A 872 -4.37 3.17 -30.50
CA ARG A 872 -5.45 2.47 -29.82
C ARG A 872 -5.63 3.05 -28.42
N ASN A 873 -6.87 3.32 -28.01
CA ASN A 873 -7.23 4.01 -26.75
C ASN A 873 -7.12 3.12 -25.49
N VAL A 874 -6.00 2.42 -25.30
CA VAL A 874 -5.77 1.40 -24.25
C VAL A 874 -4.74 1.86 -23.20
N ALA A 875 -4.72 1.22 -22.03
CA ALA A 875 -3.87 1.64 -20.91
C ALA A 875 -2.37 1.63 -21.23
N LEU A 876 -1.84 0.56 -21.84
CA LEU A 876 -0.42 0.49 -22.17
C LEU A 876 0.01 1.58 -23.17
N TYR A 877 -0.82 1.87 -24.17
CA TYR A 877 -0.54 2.89 -25.18
C TYR A 877 -0.72 4.33 -24.65
N LYS A 878 -1.47 4.52 -23.57
CA LYS A 878 -1.50 5.78 -22.82
C LYS A 878 -0.23 5.99 -22.01
N LEU A 879 0.42 4.93 -21.54
CA LEU A 879 1.68 5.02 -20.80
C LEU A 879 2.89 5.09 -21.73
N ALA A 880 2.89 4.35 -22.85
CA ALA A 880 3.92 4.42 -23.87
C ALA A 880 3.98 5.82 -24.50
N GLY A 881 5.09 6.53 -24.29
CA GLY A 881 5.28 7.90 -24.74
C GLY A 881 6.16 8.72 -23.79
N ARG A 882 5.82 10.00 -23.59
CA ARG A 882 6.51 10.94 -22.71
C ARG A 882 5.49 11.66 -21.82
N HIS A 883 5.71 11.66 -20.52
CA HIS A 883 4.86 12.29 -19.51
C HIS A 883 5.71 13.16 -18.59
N THR A 884 5.18 14.29 -18.17
CA THR A 884 5.81 15.17 -17.19
C THR A 884 4.75 15.73 -16.26
N VAL A 885 4.90 15.46 -14.97
CA VAL A 885 4.00 15.92 -13.91
C VAL A 885 4.83 16.71 -12.91
N ALA A 886 4.60 18.02 -12.80
CA ALA A 886 5.39 18.92 -11.96
C ALA A 886 4.51 19.70 -10.99
N LEU A 887 4.87 19.63 -9.71
CA LEU A 887 4.30 20.41 -8.61
C LEU A 887 5.26 21.55 -8.24
N SER A 888 4.74 22.77 -8.26
CA SER A 888 5.47 23.98 -7.89
C SER A 888 4.70 24.76 -6.83
N VAL A 889 5.40 25.29 -5.83
CA VAL A 889 4.83 26.20 -4.83
C VAL A 889 5.56 27.53 -4.97
N LYS A 890 4.82 28.62 -5.18
CA LYS A 890 5.36 29.97 -5.27
C LYS A 890 4.59 30.90 -4.32
N ALA A 891 5.19 32.01 -3.91
CA ALA A 891 4.48 33.04 -3.15
C ALA A 891 3.43 33.76 -4.02
N ILE A 892 2.43 34.37 -3.39
CA ILE A 892 1.49 35.30 -4.02
C ILE A 892 2.05 36.71 -3.82
N GLU A 893 2.37 37.41 -4.92
CA GLU A 893 2.75 38.83 -4.87
C GLU A 893 1.74 39.66 -4.06
N GLY A 894 2.24 40.56 -3.21
CA GLY A 894 1.42 41.39 -2.32
C GLY A 894 0.73 40.65 -1.15
N LYS A 895 0.88 39.32 -1.02
CA LYS A 895 0.31 38.53 0.09
C LYS A 895 1.28 37.54 0.74
N ALA A 896 2.59 37.75 0.57
CA ALA A 896 3.61 36.92 1.20
C ALA A 896 3.42 36.82 2.73
N ILE A 897 3.61 35.61 3.25
CA ILE A 897 3.88 35.36 4.67
C ILE A 897 5.36 35.63 4.92
N GLU A 898 5.67 36.15 6.12
CA GLU A 898 7.03 36.29 6.65
C GLU A 898 7.38 35.11 7.57
N LYS A 899 6.39 34.57 8.30
CA LYS A 899 6.49 33.34 9.10
C LYS A 899 5.13 32.79 9.54
N VAL A 900 5.07 31.49 9.79
CA VAL A 900 3.98 30.85 10.54
C VAL A 900 4.48 30.59 11.95
N GLU A 901 3.73 31.02 12.96
CA GLU A 901 4.09 30.87 14.37
C GLU A 901 3.06 30.02 15.12
N LEU A 902 3.55 29.02 15.84
CA LEU A 902 2.82 28.28 16.87
C LEU A 902 3.42 28.66 18.23
N GLU A 903 2.67 29.36 19.08
CA GLU A 903 3.07 29.75 20.42
C GLU A 903 2.17 29.04 21.43
N ILE A 904 2.76 28.28 22.36
CA ILE A 904 2.09 27.52 23.41
C ILE A 904 2.55 28.09 24.75
N GLN A 905 1.62 28.36 25.64
CA GLN A 905 1.87 28.87 26.98
C GLN A 905 1.12 28.02 28.00
N VAL A 906 1.84 27.54 29.01
CA VAL A 906 1.30 26.74 30.12
C VAL A 906 1.41 27.54 31.42
N GLY A 907 0.52 27.31 32.38
CA GLY A 907 0.55 27.95 33.70
C GLY A 907 -0.05 29.36 33.71
N PRO A 908 0.13 30.12 34.81
CA PRO A 908 -0.62 31.37 35.05
C PRO A 908 -0.42 32.45 33.99
N LYS A 909 0.76 32.48 33.33
CA LYS A 909 1.06 33.42 32.23
C LYS A 909 0.27 33.14 30.94
N ALA A 910 -0.51 32.05 30.85
CA ALA A 910 -1.34 31.76 29.67
C ALA A 910 -2.39 32.85 29.38
N ALA A 911 -2.81 33.63 30.39
CA ALA A 911 -3.67 34.79 30.19
C ALA A 911 -2.96 35.91 29.39
N GLU A 912 -1.71 36.21 29.73
CA GLU A 912 -0.89 37.31 29.18
C GLU A 912 -0.59 37.15 27.69
N LYS A 913 -0.64 35.91 27.17
CA LYS A 913 -0.31 35.60 25.79
C LYS A 913 -1.49 35.68 24.82
N LEU A 914 -2.74 35.65 25.29
CA LEU A 914 -3.93 35.64 24.42
C LEU A 914 -4.07 36.96 23.64
N ILE A 915 -4.14 36.86 22.31
CA ILE A 915 -4.20 38.03 21.41
C ILE A 915 -5.59 38.68 21.43
N LYS A 916 -6.65 37.88 21.48
CA LYS A 916 -8.05 38.31 21.42
C LYS A 916 -8.70 37.94 22.76
N GLN A 917 -9.20 38.92 23.52
CA GLN A 917 -9.93 38.61 24.76
C GLN A 917 -11.17 37.76 24.44
N ILE A 918 -11.33 36.65 25.15
CA ILE A 918 -12.43 35.71 24.93
C ILE A 918 -13.61 36.13 25.80
N GLN A 919 -14.31 37.18 25.38
CA GLN A 919 -15.60 37.55 25.96
C GLN A 919 -16.70 36.66 25.35
N VAL A 920 -17.52 36.02 26.19
CA VAL A 920 -18.73 35.29 25.79
C VAL A 920 -19.92 36.22 26.02
N GLY A 921 -20.30 36.98 24.99
CA GLY A 921 -21.33 38.02 25.12
C GLY A 921 -22.75 37.46 25.31
N ASP A 922 -23.58 38.18 26.06
CA ASP A 922 -24.96 37.78 26.40
C ASP A 922 -25.93 37.69 25.19
N GLU A 923 -25.54 38.09 23.98
CA GLU A 923 -26.46 38.20 22.83
C GLU A 923 -26.94 36.84 22.27
N GLU A 924 -26.11 35.78 22.34
CA GLU A 924 -26.51 34.42 21.94
C GLU A 924 -27.63 33.81 22.82
N ILE A 925 -27.92 34.42 23.97
CA ILE A 925 -28.90 33.91 24.95
C ILE A 925 -30.34 33.93 24.41
N THR A 926 -30.61 34.68 23.35
CA THR A 926 -31.96 34.91 22.82
C THR A 926 -32.57 33.66 22.16
N GLU A 927 -31.80 32.89 21.39
CA GLU A 927 -32.34 31.82 20.54
C GLU A 927 -32.53 30.46 21.25
N ALA A 928 -31.72 30.14 22.26
CA ALA A 928 -31.84 28.87 22.99
C ALA A 928 -33.03 28.84 23.99
N ARG A 929 -33.39 30.00 24.57
CA ARG A 929 -34.49 30.16 25.54
C ARG A 929 -35.86 29.58 25.08
N PRO A 930 -36.36 29.80 23.85
CA PRO A 930 -37.63 29.22 23.41
C PRO A 930 -37.63 27.69 23.26
N VAL A 931 -36.50 27.07 22.92
CA VAL A 931 -36.42 25.60 22.74
C VAL A 931 -36.52 24.87 24.07
N LEU A 932 -35.76 25.31 25.07
CA LEU A 932 -35.81 24.73 26.42
C LEU A 932 -37.16 24.97 27.12
N ARG A 933 -37.82 26.12 26.87
CA ARG A 933 -39.20 26.35 27.33
C ARG A 933 -40.22 25.39 26.71
N LYS A 934 -40.02 24.92 25.47
CA LYS A 934 -40.86 23.86 24.86
C LYS A 934 -40.60 22.50 25.51
N LEU A 935 -39.33 22.13 25.75
CA LEU A 935 -38.99 20.88 26.43
C LEU A 935 -39.52 20.81 27.87
N LYS A 936 -39.41 21.89 28.66
CA LYS A 936 -39.98 21.94 30.02
C LYS A 936 -41.52 21.82 30.04
N LYS A 937 -42.20 22.22 28.95
CA LYS A 937 -43.66 22.01 28.75
C LYS A 937 -44.04 20.59 28.30
N ILE A 938 -43.10 19.78 27.82
CA ILE A 938 -43.32 18.38 27.41
C ILE A 938 -43.10 17.43 28.60
N LEU A 939 -42.15 17.76 29.48
CA LEU A 939 -41.71 16.88 30.58
C LEU A 939 -42.52 16.99 31.88
N VAL A 940 -43.43 17.97 32.02
CA VAL A 940 -44.26 18.15 33.23
C VAL A 940 -45.73 18.36 32.86
N PRO A 941 -46.58 17.31 32.91
CA PRO A 941 -48.00 17.43 32.62
C PRO A 941 -48.80 17.80 33.88
N GLY A 942 -49.22 19.07 33.95
CA GLY A 942 -50.47 19.47 34.64
C GLY A 942 -50.37 19.86 36.12
N MET A 943 -50.49 21.16 36.37
CA MET A 943 -51.48 21.68 37.33
C MET A 943 -52.23 22.84 36.67
N ARG A 944 -53.55 22.87 36.82
CA ARG A 944 -54.39 24.02 36.46
C ARG A 944 -54.70 24.80 37.74
N ASN A 945 -54.72 26.12 37.65
CA ASN A 945 -55.68 26.94 38.39
C ASN A 945 -56.03 28.18 37.55
N ASN A 946 -57.28 28.63 37.65
CA ASN A 946 -57.80 29.77 36.92
C ASN A 946 -57.90 30.99 37.83
N THR A 947 -57.50 32.15 37.34
CA THR A 947 -58.14 33.43 37.67
C THR A 947 -57.96 34.41 36.50
N LEU A 948 -58.91 35.34 36.35
CA LEU A 948 -58.91 36.33 35.27
C LEU A 948 -58.33 37.66 35.75
N SER A 949 -57.75 38.43 34.83
CA SER A 949 -58.21 39.80 34.52
C SER A 949 -57.36 40.41 33.40
N SER A 950 -57.74 41.60 32.92
CA SER A 950 -57.32 42.13 31.62
C SER A 950 -57.17 43.65 31.64
N SER A 951 -56.14 44.19 30.97
CA SER A 951 -56.18 45.55 30.42
C SER A 951 -55.15 45.82 29.31
N SER A 952 -55.69 46.23 28.16
CA SER A 952 -55.34 47.41 27.34
C SER A 952 -54.37 48.46 27.93
N SER A 953 -53.67 49.32 27.15
CA SER A 953 -53.33 49.39 25.72
C SER A 953 -52.50 50.66 25.42
N SER A 954 -52.00 50.82 24.18
CA SER A 954 -51.75 52.12 23.49
C SER A 954 -50.54 52.98 23.93
N ARG A 955 -49.95 53.89 23.11
CA ARG A 955 -49.83 54.08 21.62
C ARG A 955 -48.83 55.22 21.30
N SER A 956 -48.20 55.19 20.10
CA SER A 956 -47.79 56.34 19.23
C SER A 956 -46.76 57.42 19.71
N SER A 957 -46.04 58.18 18.86
CA SER A 957 -45.59 58.04 17.44
C SER A 957 -44.77 59.28 16.96
N ARG A 958 -44.17 59.21 15.73
CA ARG A 958 -43.75 60.34 14.82
C ARG A 958 -42.48 61.12 15.23
N SER A 959 -41.71 61.82 14.36
CA SER A 959 -41.72 62.16 12.90
C SER A 959 -40.37 62.84 12.51
N SER A 960 -39.92 63.06 11.25
CA SER A 960 -39.97 62.39 9.92
C SER A 960 -39.11 63.21 8.89
N HIS A 961 -39.10 62.85 7.58
CA HIS A 961 -38.66 63.68 6.40
C HIS A 961 -37.14 63.70 6.00
N CYS A 962 -36.73 63.89 4.71
CA CYS A 962 -37.48 63.95 3.43
C CYS A 962 -36.69 63.70 2.12
N SER A 963 -37.43 63.28 1.06
CA SER A 963 -37.22 63.57 -0.39
C SER A 963 -36.04 62.88 -1.15
N LYS A 964 -36.04 62.69 -2.49
CA LYS A 964 -36.88 63.19 -3.62
C LYS A 964 -37.47 62.07 -4.53
N SER A 965 -38.19 62.48 -5.58
CA SER A 965 -39.03 61.74 -6.55
C SER A 965 -38.24 61.06 -7.70
N SER A 966 -38.80 60.33 -8.68
CA SER A 966 -40.17 60.21 -9.27
C SER A 966 -40.35 58.83 -9.99
N SER A 967 -41.40 58.39 -10.71
CA SER A 967 -42.82 58.77 -10.95
C SER A 967 -43.53 57.68 -11.82
N ALA A 968 -44.85 57.47 -11.66
CA ALA A 968 -45.78 56.70 -12.54
C ALA A 968 -45.51 55.16 -12.68
N SER A 969 -46.49 54.26 -12.88
CA SER A 969 -47.97 54.28 -12.77
C SER A 969 -48.52 52.82 -12.84
N SER A 970 -49.80 52.49 -12.58
CA SER A 970 -50.71 52.89 -11.48
C SER A 970 -52.00 52.02 -11.49
N ARG A 971 -52.61 51.76 -10.31
CA ARG A 971 -54.03 51.31 -10.09
C ARG A 971 -54.37 49.85 -10.49
N CYS A 972 -55.35 49.15 -9.87
CA CYS A 972 -56.11 49.41 -8.63
C CYS A 972 -56.73 48.11 -8.05
N ALA A 973 -56.86 48.08 -6.70
CA ALA A 973 -58.02 47.63 -5.88
C ALA A 973 -58.74 46.27 -6.14
N SER A 974 -59.63 45.74 -5.28
CA SER A 974 -60.24 46.22 -4.02
C SER A 974 -60.68 45.04 -3.11
N HIS A 975 -60.78 45.30 -1.80
CA HIS A 975 -61.67 44.71 -0.76
C HIS A 975 -61.87 43.17 -0.63
N ALA A 976 -61.82 42.52 0.55
CA ALA A 976 -62.49 42.77 1.85
C ALA A 976 -64.01 42.43 1.80
N SER A 977 -64.66 41.79 2.80
CA SER A 977 -64.22 41.29 4.13
C SER A 977 -65.29 40.39 4.80
N LYS A 978 -64.93 39.68 5.89
CA LYS A 978 -65.85 39.13 6.95
C LYS A 978 -66.80 37.99 6.44
N LYS A 979 -67.49 37.17 7.26
CA LYS A 979 -67.46 36.90 8.73
C LYS A 979 -67.97 35.46 9.02
N SER A 980 -67.32 34.76 9.97
CA SER A 980 -67.86 33.84 10.99
C SER A 980 -69.11 32.94 10.77
N LYS A 981 -68.97 31.63 11.14
CA LYS A 981 -70.01 30.60 11.44
C LYS A 981 -70.81 30.16 10.20
N GLY A 982 -71.16 28.88 9.97
CA GLY A 982 -71.66 27.79 10.84
C GLY A 982 -73.14 27.58 10.45
N VAL A 983 -73.66 26.42 10.06
CA VAL A 983 -73.79 25.10 10.73
C VAL A 983 -73.79 23.96 9.66
N ALA A 984 -73.93 22.69 10.04
CA ALA A 984 -73.85 21.53 9.12
C ALA A 984 -75.21 20.98 8.63
N ALA A 985 -75.21 20.43 7.40
CA ALA A 985 -76.17 19.46 6.81
C ALA A 985 -77.62 19.96 6.49
N PRO A 986 -78.44 19.23 5.68
CA PRO A 986 -78.14 18.34 4.54
C PRO A 986 -79.03 18.52 3.26
N LYS A 987 -78.64 17.86 2.15
CA LYS A 987 -79.44 17.24 1.03
C LYS A 987 -80.73 17.91 0.43
N GLY A 988 -80.75 18.03 -0.90
CA GLY A 988 -81.95 18.18 -1.79
C GLY A 988 -81.62 19.06 -3.02
N SER A 989 -81.84 18.73 -4.32
CA SER A 989 -83.04 18.31 -5.09
C SER A 989 -84.06 19.46 -5.30
N SER A 990 -84.70 19.71 -6.46
CA SER A 990 -84.64 19.13 -7.84
C SER A 990 -85.70 19.84 -8.73
N SER A 991 -85.71 19.89 -10.07
CA SER A 991 -84.69 19.81 -11.16
C SER A 991 -85.41 19.86 -12.54
N SER A 992 -84.89 20.51 -13.59
CA SER A 992 -85.52 20.53 -14.94
C SER A 992 -84.54 20.43 -16.14
N SER A 993 -85.06 19.84 -17.23
CA SER A 993 -84.66 19.84 -18.67
C SER A 993 -83.45 20.67 -19.15
N SER A 994 -82.64 20.26 -20.14
CA SER A 994 -82.48 19.02 -20.97
C SER A 994 -81.19 19.19 -21.84
N SER A 995 -80.81 18.48 -22.93
CA SER A 995 -81.30 17.33 -23.75
C SER A 995 -80.15 16.83 -24.65
N SER A 996 -80.27 15.60 -25.21
CA SER A 996 -79.67 15.08 -26.49
C SER A 996 -78.16 15.25 -26.82
N HIS A 997 -77.43 14.25 -27.35
CA HIS A 997 -77.69 12.80 -27.52
C HIS A 997 -76.41 12.03 -27.92
N SER A 998 -76.38 10.71 -27.62
CA SER A 998 -75.74 9.59 -28.36
C SER A 998 -74.25 9.57 -28.76
N SER A 999 -73.52 8.44 -28.72
CA SER A 999 -73.78 7.12 -28.10
C SER A 999 -72.56 6.17 -28.14
N SER A 1000 -72.59 5.16 -27.25
CA SER A 1000 -72.33 3.73 -27.52
C SER A 1000 -71.15 3.00 -26.82
N HIS A 1001 -71.49 1.80 -26.34
CA HIS A 1001 -70.71 0.60 -25.97
C HIS A 1001 -69.76 0.53 -24.75
N SER A 1002 -70.36 0.20 -23.60
CA SER A 1002 -70.15 -1.06 -22.81
C SER A 1002 -68.92 -1.94 -23.15
N SER A 1003 -68.02 -2.30 -22.22
CA SER A 1003 -68.15 -3.35 -21.16
C SER A 1003 -68.49 -4.77 -21.69
N HIS A 1004 -67.90 -5.88 -21.23
CA HIS A 1004 -67.79 -6.33 -19.82
C HIS A 1004 -66.68 -7.38 -19.52
N SER A 1005 -66.14 -7.32 -18.29
CA SER A 1005 -65.67 -8.37 -17.33
C SER A 1005 -65.03 -9.74 -17.71
N SER A 1006 -64.24 -10.23 -16.72
CA SER A 1006 -63.97 -11.65 -16.33
C SER A 1006 -63.12 -12.56 -17.24
N SER A 1007 -62.34 -13.52 -16.72
CA SER A 1007 -61.74 -13.70 -15.36
C SER A 1007 -60.66 -14.79 -15.36
N SER A 1008 -59.91 -14.88 -14.24
CA SER A 1008 -59.33 -16.12 -13.66
C SER A 1008 -58.34 -17.00 -14.45
N SER A 1009 -57.11 -17.02 -13.91
CA SER A 1009 -56.38 -18.20 -13.40
C SER A 1009 -55.38 -19.03 -14.24
N SER A 1010 -54.37 -19.49 -13.49
CA SER A 1010 -53.62 -20.76 -13.57
C SER A 1010 -52.55 -21.01 -14.65
N SER A 1011 -51.31 -20.85 -14.19
CA SER A 1011 -50.26 -21.89 -14.11
C SER A 1011 -49.46 -22.37 -15.34
N SER A 1012 -48.15 -22.18 -15.20
CA SER A 1012 -47.04 -23.15 -15.39
C SER A 1012 -46.54 -23.59 -16.78
N SER A 1013 -45.20 -23.48 -16.88
CA SER A 1013 -44.23 -24.44 -17.42
C SER A 1013 -44.01 -24.63 -18.93
N SER A 1014 -42.73 -24.48 -19.33
CA SER A 1014 -41.97 -25.28 -20.32
C SER A 1014 -42.50 -25.42 -21.77
N SER A 1015 -41.78 -25.16 -22.86
CA SER A 1015 -40.33 -25.07 -23.12
C SER A 1015 -40.07 -25.06 -24.66
N ARG A 1016 -38.80 -24.89 -25.06
CA ARG A 1016 -38.16 -25.31 -26.34
C ARG A 1016 -38.55 -24.59 -27.66
N SER A 1017 -37.51 -24.46 -28.51
CA SER A 1017 -37.54 -24.29 -29.98
C SER A 1017 -38.17 -22.99 -30.55
N LEU A 1018 -37.71 -22.40 -31.67
CA LEU A 1018 -36.52 -22.64 -32.52
C LEU A 1018 -36.19 -21.34 -33.31
N SER A 1019 -35.22 -21.42 -34.26
CA SER A 1019 -35.02 -20.60 -35.48
C SER A 1019 -35.97 -19.41 -35.81
N SER A 1020 -35.55 -18.30 -36.46
CA SER A 1020 -34.24 -17.84 -36.99
C SER A 1020 -34.44 -16.52 -37.76
N SER A 1021 -33.39 -15.69 -37.90
CA SER A 1021 -33.34 -14.48 -38.77
C SER A 1021 -34.33 -13.34 -38.37
N ARG A 1022 -34.13 -12.06 -38.66
CA ARG A 1022 -33.29 -11.38 -39.67
C ARG A 1022 -32.56 -10.15 -39.12
N SER A 1023 -31.52 -9.72 -39.84
CA SER A 1023 -30.91 -8.41 -39.73
C SER A 1023 -31.81 -7.28 -40.23
N VAL A 1024 -31.84 -6.13 -39.55
CA VAL A 1024 -31.78 -4.80 -40.21
C VAL A 1024 -30.96 -3.83 -39.36
N SER A 1025 -30.06 -3.12 -40.02
CA SER A 1025 -29.21 -2.03 -39.55
C SER A 1025 -29.95 -0.92 -38.78
N ARG A 1026 -29.30 -0.31 -37.78
CA ARG A 1026 -29.46 1.14 -37.51
C ARG A 1026 -28.22 1.76 -36.90
N SER A 1027 -27.72 2.80 -37.56
CA SER A 1027 -26.58 3.62 -37.15
C SER A 1027 -26.89 4.46 -35.91
N SER A 1028 -25.94 4.58 -35.00
CA SER A 1028 -25.86 5.70 -34.05
C SER A 1028 -24.52 6.45 -34.24
N ARG A 1029 -24.58 7.78 -34.24
CA ARG A 1029 -23.43 8.64 -34.51
C ARG A 1029 -22.59 8.86 -33.25
N SER A 1030 -21.31 9.15 -33.45
CA SER A 1030 -20.38 9.60 -32.42
C SER A 1030 -20.81 10.90 -31.73
N SER A 1031 -20.74 10.94 -30.40
CA SER A 1031 -20.46 12.16 -29.62
C SER A 1031 -19.47 11.79 -28.50
N SER A 1032 -18.68 12.76 -28.02
CA SER A 1032 -17.37 12.50 -27.38
C SER A 1032 -17.19 13.20 -26.03
N ALA A 1033 -16.15 12.73 -25.31
CA ALA A 1033 -15.33 13.44 -24.32
C ALA A 1033 -15.64 13.31 -22.81
N SER A 1034 -14.63 13.72 -22.02
CA SER A 1034 -14.57 13.87 -20.54
C SER A 1034 -14.64 12.62 -19.65
N SER A 1035 -13.60 11.79 -19.67
CA SER A 1035 -13.32 10.79 -18.61
C SER A 1035 -11.82 10.56 -18.36
N LEU A 1036 -11.08 11.65 -18.07
CA LEU A 1036 -9.64 11.61 -17.70
C LEU A 1036 -9.31 12.35 -16.38
N ALA A 1037 -10.31 12.85 -15.65
CA ALA A 1037 -10.14 13.63 -14.43
C ALA A 1037 -10.27 12.82 -13.12
N SER A 1038 -10.57 11.51 -13.20
CA SER A 1038 -10.94 10.66 -12.07
C SER A 1038 -9.78 9.96 -11.36
N LEU A 1039 -8.53 10.16 -11.79
CA LEU A 1039 -7.36 9.39 -11.32
C LEU A 1039 -6.51 10.06 -10.23
N LEU A 1040 -6.82 11.29 -9.79
CA LEU A 1040 -5.95 12.07 -8.88
C LEU A 1040 -6.69 12.79 -7.73
N SER A 1041 -7.93 12.41 -7.41
CA SER A 1041 -8.75 13.11 -6.40
C SER A 1041 -9.14 12.19 -5.24
N ALA A 1042 -8.29 12.13 -4.21
CA ALA A 1042 -8.56 11.38 -2.98
C ALA A 1042 -8.09 12.15 -1.72
N SER A 1043 -8.93 13.05 -1.22
CA SER A 1043 -9.00 13.47 0.20
C SER A 1043 -10.20 14.39 0.46
N SER A 1044 -10.83 14.22 1.63
CA SER A 1044 -11.54 15.19 2.49
C SER A 1044 -12.16 16.45 1.84
N SER A 1045 -13.43 16.80 2.07
CA SER A 1045 -14.20 16.67 3.33
C SER A 1045 -15.72 16.81 3.15
N SER A 1046 -16.47 16.56 4.22
CA SER A 1046 -17.94 16.67 4.32
C SER A 1046 -18.46 18.11 4.42
N SER A 1047 -19.62 18.40 3.81
CA SER A 1047 -20.83 18.96 4.47
C SER A 1047 -22.04 19.12 3.53
N HIS A 1048 -23.25 19.10 4.10
CA HIS A 1048 -24.54 19.42 3.45
C HIS A 1048 -24.69 20.97 3.31
N SER A 1049 -25.65 21.62 2.63
CA SER A 1049 -27.06 21.39 2.22
C SER A 1049 -27.45 22.39 1.10
N SER A 1050 -28.57 22.36 0.35
CA SER A 1050 -29.54 21.32 -0.09
C SER A 1050 -30.59 21.95 -1.05
N ALA A 1051 -31.41 21.12 -1.73
CA ALA A 1051 -32.64 21.45 -2.49
C ALA A 1051 -32.51 22.12 -3.88
N GLY A 1052 -33.35 21.79 -4.89
CA GLY A 1052 -34.32 20.68 -4.95
C GLY A 1052 -35.38 20.76 -6.08
N ARG A 1053 -36.26 19.73 -6.14
CA ARG A 1053 -37.47 19.55 -7.01
C ARG A 1053 -37.23 19.14 -8.49
N SER A 1054 -38.09 18.35 -9.15
CA SER A 1054 -39.20 17.47 -8.68
C SER A 1054 -39.79 16.57 -9.80
N LYS A 1055 -40.32 15.37 -9.45
CA LYS A 1055 -41.69 14.84 -9.78
C LYS A 1055 -41.82 13.28 -9.72
N GLN A 1056 -41.94 12.75 -8.51
CA GLN A 1056 -43.13 12.04 -7.98
C GLN A 1056 -44.09 11.27 -8.91
N ILE A 1057 -44.35 9.98 -8.58
CA ILE A 1057 -45.64 9.20 -8.58
C ILE A 1057 -45.32 7.69 -8.36
N VAL A 1058 -46.20 6.80 -7.87
CA VAL A 1058 -46.99 6.74 -6.62
C VAL A 1058 -47.54 5.29 -6.45
N TYR A 1059 -47.53 4.69 -5.24
CA TYR A 1059 -48.51 3.66 -4.78
C TYR A 1059 -48.43 3.44 -3.24
N GLU A 1060 -49.44 2.78 -2.65
CA GLU A 1060 -49.76 2.83 -1.21
C GLU A 1060 -49.67 1.52 -0.38
N LYS A 1061 -49.52 1.73 0.94
CA LYS A 1061 -49.96 0.97 2.13
C LYS A 1061 -50.52 -0.48 2.00
N PHE A 1062 -50.16 -1.30 3.00
CA PHE A 1062 -51.20 -1.91 3.86
C PHE A 1062 -50.83 -1.88 5.36
N GLN A 1063 -51.80 -2.22 6.22
CA GLN A 1063 -51.78 -2.01 7.68
C GLN A 1063 -51.29 -3.23 8.48
N ARG A 1064 -50.90 -3.01 9.75
CA ARG A 1064 -51.43 -3.82 10.86
C ARG A 1064 -51.47 -3.05 12.20
N ASN A 1065 -52.65 -3.04 12.83
CA ASN A 1065 -52.81 -2.64 14.24
C ASN A 1065 -52.31 -3.76 15.17
N HIS A 1066 -52.04 -3.46 16.45
CA HIS A 1066 -52.48 -4.32 17.56
C HIS A 1066 -52.76 -3.49 18.84
N LYS A 1067 -53.61 -4.02 19.72
CA LYS A 1067 -54.21 -3.32 20.87
C LYS A 1067 -53.37 -3.36 22.14
N LYS A 1068 -53.72 -2.49 23.10
CA LYS A 1068 -53.37 -2.64 24.52
C LYS A 1068 -54.02 -3.89 25.12
N GLN A 1069 -53.33 -4.53 26.07
CA GLN A 1069 -53.94 -5.30 27.17
C GLN A 1069 -53.01 -5.19 28.40
N ALA A 1070 -53.48 -5.48 29.61
CA ALA A 1070 -52.80 -5.11 30.85
C ALA A 1070 -53.08 -6.06 32.03
N ARG A 1071 -52.25 -5.95 33.08
CA ARG A 1071 -52.16 -6.81 34.30
C ARG A 1071 -51.51 -8.19 34.04
N ALA A 1072 -50.85 -8.84 35.01
CA ALA A 1072 -50.85 -8.62 36.47
C ALA A 1072 -49.45 -8.80 37.15
N SER A 1073 -49.47 -8.84 38.50
CA SER A 1073 -48.47 -9.40 39.44
C SER A 1073 -47.03 -8.84 39.54
N GLN A 1074 -46.87 -7.92 40.50
CA GLN A 1074 -45.96 -7.97 41.68
C GLN A 1074 -44.41 -7.97 41.59
N ALA A 1075 -43.85 -6.99 42.32
CA ALA A 1075 -42.69 -7.03 43.24
C ALA A 1075 -41.27 -7.45 42.76
N ALA A 1076 -40.34 -6.47 42.76
CA ALA A 1076 -39.17 -6.45 43.68
C ALA A 1076 -38.39 -5.11 43.62
N SER A 1077 -37.63 -4.83 44.69
CA SER A 1077 -36.47 -3.91 44.81
C SER A 1077 -36.50 -2.54 44.09
N ALA A 1078 -36.67 -1.46 44.88
CA ALA A 1078 -36.32 -0.11 44.45
C ALA A 1078 -34.83 0.20 44.73
N SER A 1079 -34.19 0.95 43.84
CA SER A 1079 -32.96 1.71 44.12
C SER A 1079 -33.06 3.09 43.48
N SER A 1080 -32.42 4.10 44.08
CA SER A 1080 -32.78 5.51 43.88
C SER A 1080 -32.25 6.12 42.58
N SER A 1081 -33.12 6.23 41.57
CA SER A 1081 -32.87 7.11 40.42
C SER A 1081 -33.07 8.58 40.81
N ARG A 1082 -31.98 9.34 40.89
CA ARG A 1082 -32.05 10.82 41.03
C ARG A 1082 -32.86 11.40 39.86
N SER A 1083 -33.79 12.30 40.16
CA SER A 1083 -34.65 12.90 39.14
C SER A 1083 -33.85 13.80 38.19
N SER A 1084 -34.13 13.70 36.89
CA SER A 1084 -33.48 14.49 35.83
C SER A 1084 -33.75 16.00 35.92
N ALA A 1085 -34.64 16.43 36.81
CA ALA A 1085 -34.80 17.82 37.21
C ALA A 1085 -33.60 18.33 38.03
N SER A 1086 -33.11 17.55 38.99
CA SER A 1086 -32.00 17.95 39.89
C SER A 1086 -30.70 18.25 39.13
N SER A 1087 -30.38 17.44 38.10
CA SER A 1087 -29.27 17.69 37.19
C SER A 1087 -29.43 18.97 36.37
N PHE A 1088 -30.66 19.33 35.97
CA PHE A 1088 -30.93 20.55 35.21
C PHE A 1088 -30.78 21.82 36.06
N GLU A 1089 -31.03 21.72 37.36
CA GLU A 1089 -30.91 22.82 38.31
C GLU A 1089 -29.47 23.03 38.79
N ALA A 1090 -28.67 21.95 38.87
CA ALA A 1090 -27.23 22.01 39.08
C ALA A 1090 -26.51 22.74 37.93
N ILE A 1091 -26.84 22.40 36.66
CA ILE A 1091 -26.32 23.10 35.46
C ILE A 1091 -26.69 24.59 35.47
N TYR A 1092 -27.82 24.96 36.07
CA TYR A 1092 -28.27 26.36 36.17
C TYR A 1092 -27.54 27.19 37.26
N ARG A 1093 -26.72 26.55 38.12
CA ARG A 1093 -25.94 27.20 39.19
C ARG A 1093 -24.44 27.27 38.93
N GLN A 1094 -23.95 26.66 37.85
CA GLN A 1094 -22.55 26.75 37.43
C GLN A 1094 -22.34 27.92 36.46
N ASP A 1095 -21.17 28.55 36.53
CA ASP A 1095 -20.82 29.69 35.67
C ASP A 1095 -20.70 29.25 34.21
N LYS A 1096 -21.32 29.99 33.29
CA LYS A 1096 -21.32 29.62 31.87
C LYS A 1096 -19.95 29.72 31.22
N PHE A 1097 -19.11 30.64 31.69
CA PHE A 1097 -17.75 30.83 31.23
C PHE A 1097 -16.82 30.76 32.43
N LEU A 1098 -15.85 29.83 32.40
CA LEU A 1098 -14.90 29.68 33.51
C LEU A 1098 -13.89 30.85 33.58
N GLY A 1099 -13.69 31.58 32.47
CA GLY A 1099 -12.79 32.73 32.41
C GLY A 1099 -13.20 33.93 33.26
N ASP A 1100 -14.44 33.97 33.74
CA ASP A 1100 -14.92 35.00 34.67
C ASP A 1100 -14.45 34.76 36.13
N LYS A 1101 -13.93 33.56 36.44
CA LYS A 1101 -13.48 33.16 37.78
C LYS A 1101 -12.07 32.57 37.83
N ALA A 1102 -11.59 31.99 36.74
CA ALA A 1102 -10.28 31.36 36.65
C ALA A 1102 -9.51 31.90 35.44
N ALA A 1103 -8.23 32.23 35.63
CA ALA A 1103 -7.32 32.44 34.50
C ALA A 1103 -7.24 31.16 33.65
N PRO A 1104 -7.06 31.27 32.31
CA PRO A 1104 -6.74 30.11 31.50
C PRO A 1104 -5.44 29.48 32.01
N VAL A 1105 -5.43 28.16 32.14
CA VAL A 1105 -4.26 27.38 32.61
C VAL A 1105 -3.33 27.02 31.44
N PHE A 1106 -3.84 27.18 30.22
CA PHE A 1106 -3.18 26.78 28.98
C PHE A 1106 -3.69 27.60 27.80
N ALA A 1107 -2.78 28.05 26.93
CA ALA A 1107 -3.08 28.74 25.69
C ALA A 1107 -2.26 28.17 24.51
N ILE A 1108 -2.89 28.03 23.34
CA ILE A 1108 -2.22 27.78 22.06
C ILE A 1108 -2.59 28.90 21.10
N ILE A 1109 -1.63 29.43 20.36
CA ILE A 1109 -1.83 30.44 19.31
C ILE A 1109 -1.13 29.95 18.05
N LEU A 1110 -1.91 29.68 17.00
CA LEU A 1110 -1.40 29.35 15.67
C LEU A 1110 -1.72 30.52 14.74
N ARG A 1111 -0.70 31.30 14.34
CA ARG A 1111 -0.85 32.54 13.56
C ARG A 1111 0.06 32.59 12.34
N ALA A 1112 -0.48 33.06 11.23
CA ALA A 1112 0.26 33.48 10.05
C ALA A 1112 0.65 34.96 10.20
N VAL A 1113 1.94 35.26 10.13
CA VAL A 1113 2.47 36.63 10.07
C VAL A 1113 2.67 37.00 8.61
N ARG A 1114 1.91 37.99 8.13
CA ARG A 1114 1.94 38.52 6.77
C ARG A 1114 2.56 39.92 6.76
N ALA A 1115 3.19 40.30 5.65
CA ALA A 1115 3.84 41.62 5.51
C ALA A 1115 2.88 42.82 5.66
N ASP A 1116 1.57 42.63 5.51
CA ASP A 1116 0.55 43.66 5.81
C ASP A 1116 0.12 43.70 7.30
N LYS A 1117 0.86 42.99 8.17
CA LYS A 1117 0.63 42.83 9.62
C LYS A 1117 -0.77 42.30 10.02
N LYS A 1118 -1.59 41.83 9.08
CA LYS A 1118 -2.92 41.29 9.38
C LYS A 1118 -2.83 39.86 9.91
N LEU A 1119 -3.09 39.71 11.21
CA LEU A 1119 -3.13 38.42 11.89
C LEU A 1119 -4.23 37.52 11.32
N GLN A 1120 -3.87 36.32 10.92
CA GLN A 1120 -4.79 35.25 10.52
C GLN A 1120 -4.40 33.94 11.20
N GLY A 1121 -5.40 33.14 11.58
CA GLY A 1121 -5.19 31.91 12.36
C GLY A 1121 -6.16 31.80 13.53
N TYR A 1122 -5.79 31.04 14.54
CA TYR A 1122 -6.64 30.70 15.68
C TYR A 1122 -5.87 30.73 17.01
N GLN A 1123 -6.59 31.02 18.09
CA GLN A 1123 -6.13 30.78 19.45
C GLN A 1123 -7.06 29.79 20.16
N VAL A 1124 -6.51 28.99 21.07
CA VAL A 1124 -7.22 28.15 22.03
C VAL A 1124 -6.85 28.63 23.42
N ALA A 1125 -7.84 28.80 24.29
CA ALA A 1125 -7.65 28.90 25.73
C ALA A 1125 -8.34 27.72 26.41
N ALA A 1126 -7.71 27.13 27.42
CA ALA A 1126 -8.34 26.12 28.27
C ALA A 1126 -8.35 26.58 29.73
N TYR A 1127 -9.53 26.50 30.32
CA TYR A 1127 -9.86 26.86 31.69
C TYR A 1127 -10.17 25.57 32.46
N LEU A 1128 -9.69 25.47 33.70
CA LEU A 1128 -9.90 24.33 34.58
C LEU A 1128 -10.37 24.85 35.93
N ASP A 1129 -11.57 24.45 36.35
CA ASP A 1129 -12.03 24.66 37.71
C ASP A 1129 -11.61 23.47 38.58
N SER A 1130 -10.52 23.63 39.33
CA SER A 1130 -9.91 22.54 40.12
C SER A 1130 -10.85 21.86 41.12
N PRO A 1131 -11.76 22.55 41.83
CA PRO A 1131 -12.69 21.92 42.77
C PRO A 1131 -13.79 21.06 42.11
N SER A 1132 -14.34 21.48 40.96
CA SER A 1132 -15.34 20.67 40.22
C SER A 1132 -14.74 19.72 39.18
N ALA A 1133 -13.44 19.85 38.90
CA ALA A 1133 -12.71 19.21 37.80
C ALA A 1133 -13.23 19.52 36.39
N ARG A 1134 -14.13 20.50 36.25
CA ARG A 1134 -14.70 20.94 34.96
C ARG A 1134 -13.65 21.61 34.09
N ILE A 1135 -13.61 21.24 32.82
CA ILE A 1135 -12.69 21.79 31.81
C ILE A 1135 -13.49 22.47 30.71
N GLN A 1136 -13.18 23.74 30.44
CA GLN A 1136 -13.77 24.48 29.33
C GLN A 1136 -12.68 24.93 28.36
N VAL A 1137 -12.81 24.56 27.09
CA VAL A 1137 -11.85 24.87 26.02
C VAL A 1137 -12.53 25.76 24.98
N ILE A 1138 -11.97 26.94 24.72
CA ILE A 1138 -12.50 27.87 23.71
C ILE A 1138 -11.47 28.12 22.62
N LEU A 1139 -11.82 27.70 21.41
CA LEU A 1139 -11.12 27.98 20.16
C LEU A 1139 -11.74 29.23 19.51
N ALA A 1140 -10.95 30.24 19.16
CA ALA A 1140 -11.42 31.48 18.56
C ALA A 1140 -10.56 31.90 17.36
N ALA A 1141 -11.19 32.46 16.32
CA ALA A 1141 -10.49 33.01 15.17
C ALA A 1141 -9.78 34.34 15.51
N LEU A 1142 -8.50 34.46 15.11
CA LEU A 1142 -7.67 35.65 15.36
C LEU A 1142 -7.97 36.83 14.43
N ALA A 1143 -8.53 36.57 13.25
CA ALA A 1143 -8.85 37.62 12.29
C ALA A 1143 -9.94 38.55 12.84
N ALA A 1144 -9.83 39.86 12.59
CA ALA A 1144 -10.72 40.88 13.16
C ALA A 1144 -12.13 40.84 12.54
N ASP A 1145 -12.23 40.41 11.28
CA ASP A 1145 -13.46 40.17 10.51
C ASP A 1145 -14.10 38.80 10.80
N ASN A 1146 -13.45 37.94 11.59
CA ASN A 1146 -13.96 36.62 11.92
C ASN A 1146 -14.28 36.48 13.41
N ASN A 1147 -15.59 36.44 13.72
CA ASN A 1147 -16.11 36.26 15.07
C ASN A 1147 -16.38 34.79 15.44
N TRP A 1148 -16.00 33.83 14.60
CA TRP A 1148 -16.20 32.42 14.88
C TRP A 1148 -15.43 31.97 16.14
N LYS A 1149 -16.18 31.36 17.05
CA LYS A 1149 -15.73 30.74 18.29
C LYS A 1149 -16.33 29.33 18.37
N LEU A 1150 -15.63 28.41 19.01
CA LEU A 1150 -16.12 27.10 19.40
C LEU A 1150 -15.75 26.87 20.86
N CYS A 1151 -16.77 26.71 21.71
CA CYS A 1151 -16.61 26.29 23.10
C CYS A 1151 -16.90 24.79 23.22
N ALA A 1152 -16.03 24.07 23.90
CA ALA A 1152 -16.23 22.70 24.34
C ALA A 1152 -16.14 22.65 25.87
N ASP A 1153 -17.21 22.18 26.50
CA ASP A 1153 -17.35 22.16 27.96
C ASP A 1153 -17.46 20.70 28.43
N GLY A 1154 -16.55 20.30 29.33
CA GLY A 1154 -16.52 19.00 29.97
C GLY A 1154 -16.78 19.15 31.47
N ALA A 1155 -18.04 18.93 31.86
CA ALA A 1155 -18.57 18.98 33.22
C ALA A 1155 -19.15 17.61 33.63
#